data_AF-A0A9E2IWZ7-F1
#
_entry.id   AF-A0A9E2IWZ7-F1
#
_cell.length_a   1.000
_cell.length_b   1.000
_cell.length_c   1.000
_cell.angle_alpha   90.00
_cell.angle_beta   90.00
_cell.angle_gamma   90.00
#
_symmetry.space_group_name_H-M   'P 1'
#
loop_
_entity.id
_entity.type
_entity.pdbx_description
1 polymer ?
#
loop_
_entity_poly.entity_id
_entity_poly.type
_entity_poly.pdbx_seq_one_letter_code
_entity_poly.pdbx_strand_id
1 'polypeptide(L)'
;YAISGIRDRCTLDLITRADAERIASELLANELIQHYEIIDGKTWDPAQGIKPYVPRVVGEDRPRTEEIDLDCPDEALLRISSERVLALTLNEMKILRDYLKNDAVLARRREVGLGDRMTDAELECLAQTWSEHCKHKIFNARIAYDGGEGESSEIDSLFATCIKRATREIRERMGADDWCLSVFADNAGIIRFNADWNLVFKVETHNSPSALDPYGGALTGIVGVNRDPFGCGRGAKLIFNTDVFCFAPPGYDKPLPKRILHPRRIYEGVREGVEHGGNKSGIPTVNGCLVFDERYLGKPLVYCGTGGIMPARINGAPTHTKEILPGDLIVMTGGRIGKDGIHGATFSSEELHEGSPVTAVQIGDPITQKKMTDFLLVARDRGLYRAITDNGAGGLSSSVGETARLSGGCELDLAKAPLKYAGLNPWEILISESQERMTLAVAPEQIDAFLALARKMDVEATVLGRYADSGWFHILYGMETVAYIEMSFLHDGLPQMNLQAAWTPPRHAEPDFAETEDLGGALKAMLARLNICSKESVVRQYDHEVQGGSIVKPLTGVVNDGPSDAAVIRPLLDSFEGIVVANGICPRYSAIDTYHMAACAIDEAVRNAIAVGAPLDRIAGLDNFCWCDPVRSEKNPDGEYKLAQLVRANMALYDVTTAYGVPCISGKDSMKNDYQIGDVRISIPPTLLFSTLGKMEDVRNAVTMDAKKAGDLVYVLGKTFRELGGSEWYALHGAIGNGVPKVHAKTARTLYEALNRAIRAGIVASCHDCSDGGLGVALAETAFAGGLGVEIDLAAVPAEGIVRNDELLFSESQSRFVVTVSPVARAAFEAFLAGCAFARIGEVIAEGVLKVDGLGGKRIIEENLAALKAAWQEPLAF
;
A
#
# COMPACT_ATOMS: atom_id res chain seq x y z
N TYR A 1 -6.92 42.04 -10.90
CA TYR A 1 -6.41 41.59 -9.59
C TYR A 1 -5.04 40.99 -9.80
N ALA A 2 -4.07 41.27 -8.92
CA ALA A 2 -2.76 40.61 -8.94
C ALA A 2 -2.78 39.47 -7.92
N ILE A 3 -2.39 38.28 -8.33
CA ILE A 3 -2.27 37.12 -7.45
C ILE A 3 -0.79 37.01 -7.06
N SER A 4 -0.48 36.93 -5.75
CA SER A 4 0.89 36.72 -5.29
C SER A 4 0.95 35.81 -4.06
N GLY A 5 1.77 34.77 -4.17
CA GLY A 5 2.03 33.77 -3.14
C GLY A 5 2.38 32.47 -3.85
N ILE A 6 3.69 32.21 -4.00
CA ILE A 6 4.32 31.15 -4.82
C ILE A 6 4.47 31.53 -6.32
N ARG A 7 5.68 32.00 -6.63
CA ARG A 7 6.42 32.06 -7.92
C ARG A 7 5.80 32.42 -9.28
N ASP A 8 4.52 32.75 -9.44
CA ASP A 8 4.02 33.21 -10.75
C ASP A 8 3.13 34.46 -10.67
N ARG A 9 3.32 35.38 -11.62
CA ARG A 9 2.47 36.57 -11.83
C ARG A 9 1.65 36.36 -13.10
N CYS A 10 0.36 36.07 -12.95
CA CYS A 10 -0.61 36.19 -14.04
C CYS A 10 -1.45 37.47 -13.83
N THR A 11 -1.35 38.42 -14.75
CA THR A 11 -2.31 39.53 -14.88
C THR A 11 -3.44 39.09 -15.79
N LEU A 12 -4.63 38.85 -15.20
CA LEU A 12 -5.87 38.58 -15.93
C LEU A 12 -6.72 39.85 -15.93
N ASP A 13 -6.83 40.53 -17.07
CA ASP A 13 -7.42 41.88 -17.16
C ASP A 13 -8.96 41.92 -17.08
N LEU A 14 -9.65 40.78 -16.87
CA LEU A 14 -11.11 40.68 -16.98
C LEU A 14 -11.78 39.71 -15.98
N ILE A 15 -11.21 39.50 -14.79
CA ILE A 15 -11.81 38.62 -13.77
C ILE A 15 -12.59 39.41 -12.71
N THR A 16 -13.78 38.93 -12.34
CA THR A 16 -14.55 39.50 -11.22
C THR A 16 -13.92 39.11 -9.87
N ARG A 17 -14.38 39.71 -8.76
CA ARG A 17 -13.95 39.27 -7.43
C ARG A 17 -14.34 37.81 -7.16
N ALA A 18 -15.52 37.38 -7.63
CA ALA A 18 -15.96 35.99 -7.51
C ALA A 18 -15.06 35.04 -8.31
N ASP A 19 -14.61 35.44 -9.49
CA ASP A 19 -13.62 34.67 -10.25
C ASP A 19 -12.27 34.59 -9.52
N ALA A 20 -11.81 35.70 -8.96
CA ALA A 20 -10.57 35.71 -8.16
C ALA A 20 -10.69 34.82 -6.92
N GLU A 21 -11.86 34.80 -6.27
CA GLU A 21 -12.16 33.95 -5.13
C GLU A 21 -12.13 32.49 -5.50
N ARG A 22 -12.81 32.13 -6.58
CA ARG A 22 -12.79 30.77 -7.14
C ARG A 22 -11.39 30.32 -7.53
N ILE A 23 -10.62 31.18 -8.21
CA ILE A 23 -9.24 30.87 -8.59
C ILE A 23 -8.37 30.66 -7.32
N ALA A 24 -8.52 31.53 -6.33
CA ALA A 24 -7.73 31.44 -5.11
C ALA A 24 -8.08 30.20 -4.29
N SER A 25 -9.36 29.95 -3.99
CA SER A 25 -9.78 28.83 -3.12
C SER A 25 -9.82 27.47 -3.80
N GLU A 26 -10.17 27.40 -5.10
CA GLU A 26 -10.38 26.10 -5.77
C GLU A 26 -9.15 25.65 -6.58
N LEU A 27 -8.35 26.58 -7.10
CA LEU A 27 -7.25 26.27 -8.03
C LEU A 27 -5.85 26.48 -7.45
N LEU A 28 -5.65 27.53 -6.64
CA LEU A 28 -4.30 27.95 -6.22
C LEU A 28 -3.98 27.65 -4.76
N ALA A 29 -4.96 27.72 -3.87
CA ALA A 29 -4.79 27.44 -2.45
C ALA A 29 -5.45 26.12 -2.08
N ASN A 30 -4.79 25.36 -1.22
CA ASN A 30 -5.44 24.37 -0.40
C ASN A 30 -5.86 25.03 0.91
N GLU A 31 -7.13 25.43 1.04
CA GLU A 31 -7.65 26.11 2.24
C GLU A 31 -7.51 25.29 3.54
N LEU A 32 -7.23 23.98 3.45
CA LEU A 32 -6.95 23.15 4.62
C LEU A 32 -5.61 23.52 5.29
N ILE A 33 -4.62 23.99 4.52
CA ILE A 33 -3.24 24.21 4.99
C ILE A 33 -2.65 25.57 4.55
N GLN A 34 -3.33 26.31 3.69
CA GLN A 34 -2.89 27.58 3.15
C GLN A 34 -3.97 28.65 3.36
N HIS A 35 -3.53 29.89 3.56
CA HIS A 35 -4.39 31.06 3.54
C HIS A 35 -4.13 31.85 2.25
N TYR A 36 -5.20 32.35 1.65
CA TYR A 36 -5.12 33.32 0.56
C TYR A 36 -5.75 34.65 0.98
N GLU A 37 -5.29 35.73 0.37
CA GLU A 37 -5.88 37.06 0.51
C GLU A 37 -6.09 37.64 -0.89
N ILE A 38 -7.28 38.18 -1.14
CA ILE A 38 -7.62 38.82 -2.42
C ILE A 38 -7.63 40.32 -2.21
N ILE A 39 -6.64 41.00 -2.79
CA ILE A 39 -6.48 42.44 -2.70
C ILE A 39 -6.86 43.08 -4.03
N ASP A 40 -7.72 44.10 -4.00
CA ASP A 40 -8.02 44.91 -5.19
C ASP A 40 -6.78 45.71 -5.59
N GLY A 41 -6.39 45.63 -6.87
CA GLY A 41 -5.25 46.37 -7.41
C GLY A 41 -5.38 47.89 -7.27
N LYS A 42 -6.60 48.43 -7.12
CA LYS A 42 -6.84 49.86 -6.86
C LYS A 42 -6.57 50.27 -5.41
N THR A 43 -6.67 49.34 -4.46
CA THR A 43 -6.43 49.59 -3.03
C THR A 43 -5.08 49.06 -2.56
N TRP A 44 -4.37 48.33 -3.41
CA TRP A 44 -3.03 47.81 -3.12
C TRP A 44 -1.98 48.94 -3.16
N ASP A 45 -1.27 49.10 -2.05
CA ASP A 45 -0.15 50.04 -1.93
C ASP A 45 1.19 49.28 -2.10
N PRO A 46 1.88 49.43 -3.25
CA PRO A 46 3.14 48.74 -3.49
C PRO A 46 4.27 49.18 -2.54
N ALA A 47 4.15 50.32 -1.85
CA ALA A 47 5.11 50.75 -0.84
C ALA A 47 4.92 50.05 0.51
N GLN A 48 3.69 49.61 0.84
CA GLN A 48 3.40 48.82 2.05
C GLN A 48 3.54 47.32 1.81
N GLY A 49 3.35 46.86 0.56
CA GLY A 49 3.37 45.44 0.22
C GLY A 49 2.22 44.66 0.87
N ILE A 50 2.34 43.33 0.88
CA ILE A 50 1.40 42.46 1.61
C ILE A 50 2.00 42.20 2.99
N LYS A 51 1.22 42.44 4.05
CA LYS A 51 1.67 42.12 5.41
C LYS A 51 1.76 40.60 5.57
N PRO A 52 2.91 40.06 6.00
CA PRO A 52 3.02 38.64 6.28
C PRO A 52 2.05 38.28 7.43
N TYR A 53 1.18 37.30 7.18
CA TYR A 53 0.37 36.70 8.21
C TYR A 53 1.25 35.73 9.02
N VAL A 54 1.49 36.06 10.28
CA VAL A 54 2.12 35.16 11.24
C VAL A 54 1.04 34.76 12.24
N PRO A 55 0.53 33.52 12.20
CA PRO A 55 -0.44 33.06 13.20
C PRO A 55 0.22 33.18 14.58
N ARG A 56 -0.40 33.97 15.47
CA ARG A 56 0.03 34.10 16.86
C ARG A 56 -0.91 33.25 17.71
N VAL A 57 -0.35 32.33 18.49
CA VAL A 57 -1.12 31.62 19.52
C VAL A 57 -1.43 32.63 20.61
N VAL A 58 -2.71 33.01 20.74
CA VAL A 58 -3.17 34.07 21.66
C VAL A 58 -3.77 33.51 22.96
N GLY A 59 -3.82 32.18 23.12
CA GLY A 59 -4.45 31.53 24.26
C GLY A 59 -3.45 31.08 25.34
N GLU A 60 -3.75 31.40 26.60
CA GLU A 60 -3.19 30.74 27.80
C GLU A 60 -4.12 29.59 28.21
N ASP A 61 -4.47 28.69 27.29
CA ASP A 61 -5.30 27.54 27.66
C ASP A 61 -4.48 26.62 28.56
N ARG A 62 -4.95 26.46 29.80
CA ARG A 62 -4.41 25.47 30.73
C ARG A 62 -4.97 24.12 30.30
N PRO A 63 -4.12 23.11 30.01
CA PRO A 63 -4.56 21.76 29.69
C PRO A 63 -5.51 21.23 30.77
N ARG A 64 -6.60 20.58 30.37
CA ARG A 64 -7.60 19.98 31.28
C ARG A 64 -7.89 18.56 30.87
N THR A 65 -8.13 17.71 31.86
CA THR A 65 -8.72 16.37 31.69
C THR A 65 -10.21 16.47 32.01
N GLU A 66 -11.06 16.04 31.09
CA GLU A 66 -12.50 15.96 31.29
C GLU A 66 -12.91 14.60 31.82
N GLU A 67 -13.86 14.56 32.75
CA GLU A 67 -14.52 13.34 33.21
C GLU A 67 -15.93 13.20 32.60
N ILE A 68 -16.15 12.09 31.92
CA ILE A 68 -17.35 11.79 31.14
C ILE A 68 -18.16 10.72 31.88
N ASP A 69 -19.43 11.03 32.11
CA ASP A 69 -20.39 10.11 32.72
C ASP A 69 -21.00 9.21 31.63
N LEU A 70 -20.67 7.92 31.69
CA LEU A 70 -21.22 6.91 30.78
C LEU A 70 -22.47 6.21 31.36
N ASP A 71 -22.86 6.47 32.62
CA ASP A 71 -24.09 5.90 33.20
C ASP A 71 -25.32 6.70 32.78
N CYS A 72 -25.52 6.78 31.47
CA CYS A 72 -26.60 7.51 30.82
C CYS A 72 -27.42 6.59 29.89
N PRO A 73 -28.61 7.04 29.44
CA PRO A 73 -29.42 6.31 28.45
C PRO A 73 -28.68 6.08 27.12
N ASP A 74 -29.15 5.12 26.33
CA ASP A 74 -28.53 4.69 25.07
C ASP A 74 -28.40 5.84 24.05
N GLU A 75 -29.38 6.74 23.99
CA GLU A 75 -29.35 7.91 23.10
C GLU A 75 -28.23 8.89 23.50
N ALA A 76 -27.94 9.00 24.80
CA ALA A 76 -26.87 9.85 25.29
C ALA A 76 -25.48 9.23 25.02
N LEU A 77 -25.34 7.90 25.12
CA LEU A 77 -24.11 7.19 24.74
C LEU A 77 -23.78 7.38 23.26
N LEU A 78 -24.78 7.24 22.38
CA LEU A 78 -24.60 7.46 20.95
C LEU A 78 -24.21 8.90 20.63
N ARG A 79 -24.81 9.88 21.32
CA ARG A 79 -24.44 11.29 21.18
C ARG A 79 -23.00 11.56 21.61
N ILE A 80 -22.55 10.99 22.74
CA ILE A 80 -21.15 11.09 23.20
C ILE A 80 -20.20 10.55 22.11
N SER A 81 -20.51 9.37 21.55
CA SER A 81 -19.72 8.77 20.49
C SER A 81 -19.63 9.65 19.24
N SER A 82 -20.76 10.20 18.79
CA SER A 82 -20.82 11.02 17.58
C SER A 82 -20.20 12.40 17.74
N GLU A 83 -20.47 13.10 18.85
CA GLU A 83 -19.97 14.47 19.08
C GLU A 83 -18.45 14.51 19.27
N ARG A 84 -17.86 13.40 19.74
CA ARG A 84 -16.41 13.25 19.93
C ARG A 84 -15.70 12.47 18.82
N VAL A 85 -16.42 12.04 17.78
CA VAL A 85 -15.83 11.30 16.63
C VAL A 85 -15.11 10.01 17.06
N LEU A 86 -15.70 9.30 18.03
CA LEU A 86 -15.13 8.05 18.57
C LEU A 86 -15.33 6.85 17.63
N ALA A 87 -16.31 6.93 16.73
CA ALA A 87 -16.75 5.82 15.87
C ALA A 87 -17.10 4.52 16.64
N LEU A 88 -17.51 4.64 17.91
CA LEU A 88 -17.94 3.52 18.75
C LEU A 88 -19.45 3.26 18.60
N THR A 89 -19.79 2.00 18.39
CA THR A 89 -21.17 1.49 18.37
C THR A 89 -21.81 1.57 19.76
N LEU A 90 -23.15 1.52 19.81
CA LEU A 90 -23.87 1.48 21.08
C LEU A 90 -23.42 0.31 21.97
N ASN A 91 -23.14 -0.86 21.38
CA ASN A 91 -22.69 -2.02 22.15
C ASN A 91 -21.29 -1.79 22.75
N GLU A 92 -20.37 -1.20 21.99
CA GLU A 92 -19.03 -0.83 22.48
C GLU A 92 -19.15 0.21 23.62
N MET A 93 -19.96 1.24 23.46
CA MET A 93 -20.22 2.24 24.52
C MET A 93 -20.80 1.61 25.80
N LYS A 94 -21.69 0.60 25.66
CA LYS A 94 -22.22 -0.14 26.82
C LYS A 94 -21.15 -0.97 27.52
N ILE A 95 -20.24 -1.60 26.78
CA ILE A 95 -19.10 -2.32 27.36
C ILE A 95 -18.22 -1.37 28.17
N LEU A 96 -17.94 -0.16 27.65
CA LEU A 96 -17.17 0.84 28.36
C LEU A 96 -17.86 1.31 29.65
N ARG A 97 -19.18 1.55 29.59
CA ARG A 97 -19.99 1.87 30.78
C ARG A 97 -19.92 0.75 31.81
N ASP A 98 -20.11 -0.49 31.38
CA ASP A 98 -20.22 -1.64 32.28
C ASP A 98 -18.85 -2.02 32.89
N TYR A 99 -17.74 -1.70 32.21
CA TYR A 99 -16.38 -1.78 32.77
C TYR A 99 -16.22 -0.94 34.04
N LEU A 100 -16.76 0.29 34.04
CA LEU A 100 -16.73 1.17 35.21
C LEU A 100 -17.72 0.78 36.32
N LYS A 101 -18.56 -0.23 36.11
CA LYS A 101 -19.43 -0.82 37.15
C LYS A 101 -18.75 -1.94 37.94
N ASN A 102 -17.57 -2.37 37.52
CA ASN A 102 -16.82 -3.42 38.20
C ASN A 102 -16.15 -2.87 39.47
N ASP A 103 -16.55 -3.37 40.65
CA ASP A 103 -16.03 -2.93 41.95
C ASP A 103 -14.50 -3.05 42.08
N ALA A 104 -13.89 -4.09 41.46
CA ALA A 104 -12.45 -4.27 41.50
C ALA A 104 -11.72 -3.20 40.67
N VAL A 105 -12.27 -2.84 39.51
CA VAL A 105 -11.75 -1.76 38.67
C VAL A 105 -11.86 -0.42 39.41
N LEU A 106 -13.03 -0.12 39.98
CA LEU A 106 -13.26 1.11 40.74
C LEU A 106 -12.35 1.23 41.96
N ALA A 107 -12.09 0.14 42.69
CA ALA A 107 -11.17 0.14 43.81
C ALA A 107 -9.76 0.58 43.38
N ARG A 108 -9.26 0.05 42.25
CA ARG A 108 -7.94 0.40 41.70
C ARG A 108 -7.89 1.81 41.13
N ARG A 109 -8.96 2.29 40.51
CA ARG A 109 -9.07 3.69 40.03
C ARG A 109 -8.99 4.69 41.17
N ARG A 110 -9.67 4.42 42.29
CA ARG A 110 -9.65 5.30 43.47
C ARG A 110 -8.27 5.43 44.10
N GLU A 111 -7.42 4.39 44.02
CA GLU A 111 -6.04 4.43 44.50
C GLU A 111 -5.18 5.46 43.76
N VAL A 112 -5.50 5.74 42.49
CA VAL A 112 -4.78 6.69 41.63
C VAL A 112 -5.52 8.02 41.44
N GLY A 113 -6.56 8.26 42.25
CA GLY A 113 -7.32 9.52 42.26
C GLY A 113 -8.46 9.61 41.25
N LEU A 114 -8.80 8.52 40.54
CA LEU A 114 -9.91 8.48 39.58
C LEU A 114 -11.21 7.94 40.20
N GLY A 115 -12.33 8.43 39.69
CA GLY A 115 -13.68 8.04 40.10
C GLY A 115 -14.33 6.96 39.23
N ASP A 116 -15.67 6.98 39.24
CA ASP A 116 -16.57 6.14 38.45
C ASP A 116 -16.88 6.71 37.06
N ARG A 117 -16.25 7.83 36.70
CA ARG A 117 -16.33 8.46 35.38
C ARG A 117 -15.12 8.08 34.53
N MET A 118 -15.32 8.01 33.22
CA MET A 118 -14.24 7.79 32.26
C MET A 118 -13.60 9.12 31.93
N THR A 119 -12.28 9.21 31.94
CA THR A 119 -11.61 10.42 31.44
C THR A 119 -11.72 10.49 29.91
N ASP A 120 -11.60 11.69 29.34
CA ASP A 120 -11.47 11.89 27.90
C ASP A 120 -10.30 11.08 27.30
N ALA A 121 -9.14 11.08 27.95
CA ALA A 121 -7.98 10.32 27.50
C ALA A 121 -8.21 8.81 27.49
N GLU A 122 -8.94 8.26 28.47
CA GLU A 122 -9.32 6.84 28.47
C GLU A 122 -10.26 6.50 27.33
N LEU A 123 -11.30 7.32 27.14
CA LEU A 123 -12.31 7.11 26.13
C LEU A 123 -11.72 7.20 24.71
N GLU A 124 -10.88 8.21 24.46
CA GLU A 124 -10.17 8.40 23.19
C GLU A 124 -9.16 7.26 22.94
N CYS A 125 -8.39 6.84 23.95
CA CYS A 125 -7.48 5.70 23.85
C CYS A 125 -8.20 4.42 23.46
N LEU A 126 -9.35 4.13 24.11
CA LEU A 126 -10.16 2.94 23.82
C LEU A 126 -10.81 3.02 22.43
N ALA A 127 -11.31 4.20 22.04
CA ALA A 127 -11.88 4.42 20.71
C ALA A 127 -10.86 4.16 19.60
N GLN A 128 -9.64 4.70 19.72
CA GLN A 128 -8.57 4.44 18.76
C GLN A 128 -8.15 2.97 18.76
N THR A 129 -7.97 2.37 19.94
CA THR A 129 -7.54 0.96 20.08
C THR A 129 -8.58 0.00 19.52
N TRP A 130 -9.88 0.28 19.66
CA TRP A 130 -10.99 -0.58 19.21
C TRP A 130 -11.55 -0.21 17.83
N SER A 131 -10.93 0.76 17.15
CA SER A 131 -11.28 1.15 15.78
C SER A 131 -11.08 -0.01 14.79
N GLU A 132 -11.75 0.05 13.64
CA GLU A 132 -11.54 -0.95 12.57
C GLU A 132 -10.08 -0.93 12.11
N HIS A 133 -9.50 0.25 11.98
CA HIS A 133 -8.11 0.44 11.54
C HIS A 133 -7.07 -0.25 12.44
N CYS A 134 -7.31 -0.33 13.75
CA CYS A 134 -6.36 -0.91 14.72
C CYS A 134 -6.68 -2.37 15.08
N LYS A 135 -7.97 -2.74 15.17
CA LYS A 135 -8.39 -4.09 15.58
C LYS A 135 -8.74 -5.03 14.43
N HIS A 136 -8.91 -4.52 13.22
CA HIS A 136 -9.26 -5.31 12.03
C HIS A 136 -10.48 -6.20 12.32
N LYS A 137 -11.57 -5.60 12.82
CA LYS A 137 -12.71 -6.34 13.40
C LYS A 137 -13.41 -7.18 12.33
N ILE A 138 -13.46 -6.70 11.09
CA ILE A 138 -14.05 -7.43 9.95
C ILE A 138 -13.20 -8.67 9.63
N PHE A 139 -11.88 -8.55 9.56
CA PHE A 139 -10.98 -9.69 9.28
C PHE A 139 -10.93 -10.71 10.42
N ASN A 140 -11.25 -10.29 11.65
CA ASN A 140 -11.34 -11.14 12.83
C ASN A 140 -12.79 -11.59 13.16
N ALA A 141 -13.78 -11.22 12.34
CA ALA A 141 -15.17 -11.58 12.58
C ALA A 141 -15.43 -13.08 12.41
N ARG A 142 -16.50 -13.55 13.06
CA ARG A 142 -17.16 -14.82 12.73
C ARG A 142 -18.18 -14.58 11.63
N ILE A 143 -18.02 -15.23 10.49
CA ILE A 143 -18.80 -15.00 9.28
C ILE A 143 -19.60 -16.25 8.94
N ALA A 144 -20.93 -16.13 8.90
CA ALA A 144 -21.79 -17.11 8.25
C ALA A 144 -21.81 -16.82 6.75
N TYR A 145 -21.20 -17.69 5.94
CA TYR A 145 -21.04 -17.53 4.51
C TYR A 145 -21.98 -18.45 3.73
N ASP A 146 -22.84 -17.87 2.89
CA ASP A 146 -23.58 -18.53 1.82
C ASP A 146 -22.87 -18.28 0.49
N GLY A 147 -22.24 -19.33 -0.05
CA GLY A 147 -21.52 -19.30 -1.33
C GLY A 147 -22.43 -19.37 -2.56
N GLY A 148 -23.74 -19.56 -2.37
CA GLY A 148 -24.68 -19.89 -3.42
C GLY A 148 -24.72 -21.40 -3.71
N GLU A 149 -25.70 -21.83 -4.50
CA GLU A 149 -25.87 -23.22 -4.96
C GLU A 149 -25.93 -24.28 -3.84
N GLY A 150 -26.28 -23.88 -2.61
CA GLY A 150 -26.38 -24.75 -1.43
C GLY A 150 -25.09 -24.92 -0.63
N GLU A 151 -24.02 -24.20 -0.99
CA GLU A 151 -22.77 -24.15 -0.23
C GLU A 151 -22.89 -23.15 0.92
N SER A 152 -22.85 -23.62 2.16
CA SER A 152 -22.80 -22.77 3.35
C SER A 152 -21.70 -23.20 4.29
N SER A 153 -21.02 -22.23 4.91
CA SER A 153 -19.92 -22.46 5.84
C SER A 153 -19.85 -21.38 6.91
N GLU A 154 -19.18 -21.71 8.01
CA GLU A 154 -18.82 -20.74 9.04
C GLU A 154 -17.31 -20.49 8.97
N ILE A 155 -16.92 -19.23 8.92
CA ILE A 155 -15.52 -18.79 8.90
C ILE A 155 -15.24 -18.06 10.20
N ASP A 156 -14.34 -18.59 11.00
CA ASP A 156 -13.87 -17.94 12.24
C ASP A 156 -12.56 -17.19 11.95
N SER A 157 -12.67 -15.88 11.72
CA SER A 157 -11.60 -14.99 11.24
C SER A 157 -11.05 -15.36 9.85
N LEU A 158 -11.24 -14.45 8.87
CA LEU A 158 -10.57 -14.53 7.57
C LEU A 158 -9.05 -14.52 7.73
N PHE A 159 -8.54 -13.68 8.64
CA PHE A 159 -7.12 -13.60 8.93
C PHE A 159 -6.55 -14.92 9.45
N ALA A 160 -7.23 -15.60 10.37
CA ALA A 160 -6.81 -16.91 10.87
C ALA A 160 -6.94 -18.02 9.83
N THR A 161 -8.06 -18.04 9.11
CA THR A 161 -8.47 -19.15 8.22
C THR A 161 -7.76 -19.12 6.88
N CYS A 162 -7.53 -17.95 6.30
CA CYS A 162 -6.98 -17.81 4.95
C CYS A 162 -5.50 -17.40 4.98
N ILE A 163 -5.13 -16.39 5.79
CA ILE A 163 -3.79 -15.79 5.75
C ILE A 163 -2.80 -16.54 6.66
N LYS A 164 -3.11 -16.62 7.96
CA LYS A 164 -2.23 -17.27 8.95
C LYS A 164 -2.11 -18.77 8.70
N ARG A 165 -3.22 -19.44 8.34
CA ARG A 165 -3.21 -20.87 7.99
C ARG A 165 -2.35 -21.16 6.77
N ALA A 166 -2.53 -20.43 5.66
CA ALA A 166 -1.72 -20.63 4.45
C ALA A 166 -0.23 -20.53 4.76
N THR A 167 0.15 -19.44 5.44
CA THR A 167 1.55 -19.19 5.83
C THR A 167 2.09 -20.29 6.75
N ARG A 168 1.32 -20.73 7.75
CA ARG A 168 1.72 -21.82 8.64
C ARG A 168 1.97 -23.12 7.87
N GLU A 169 1.04 -23.53 7.00
CA GLU A 169 1.17 -24.77 6.22
C GLU A 169 2.33 -24.71 5.22
N ILE A 170 2.62 -23.54 4.66
CA ILE A 170 3.80 -23.32 3.81
C ILE A 170 5.08 -23.49 4.64
N ARG A 171 5.17 -22.85 5.81
CA ARG A 171 6.33 -22.96 6.70
C ARG A 171 6.55 -24.37 7.23
N GLU A 172 5.47 -25.08 7.60
CA GLU A 172 5.53 -26.49 8.01
C GLU A 172 6.07 -27.38 6.87
N ARG A 173 5.69 -27.11 5.61
CA ARG A 173 6.24 -27.80 4.44
C ARG A 173 7.71 -27.48 4.17
N MET A 174 8.16 -26.26 4.48
CA MET A 174 9.58 -25.87 4.38
C MET A 174 10.45 -26.56 5.43
N GLY A 175 9.92 -26.84 6.62
CA GLY A 175 10.61 -27.58 7.66
C GLY A 175 11.93 -26.90 8.09
N ALA A 176 13.06 -27.60 7.94
CA ALA A 176 14.37 -27.06 8.28
C ALA A 176 14.81 -25.89 7.37
N ASP A 177 14.19 -25.76 6.20
CA ASP A 177 14.44 -24.68 5.24
C ASP A 177 13.54 -23.47 5.48
N ASP A 178 12.75 -23.41 6.58
CA ASP A 178 11.94 -22.23 6.94
C ASP A 178 12.85 -21.01 7.15
N TRP A 179 12.64 -20.01 6.29
CA TRP A 179 13.36 -18.75 6.27
C TRP A 179 12.50 -17.58 6.79
N CYS A 180 11.25 -17.81 7.16
CA CYS A 180 10.41 -16.81 7.83
C CYS A 180 10.81 -16.70 9.32
N LEU A 181 11.02 -15.48 9.80
CA LEU A 181 11.51 -15.24 11.17
C LEU A 181 10.43 -14.67 12.09
N SER A 182 9.89 -13.50 11.73
CA SER A 182 8.79 -12.84 12.45
C SER A 182 7.70 -12.50 11.45
N VAL A 183 6.52 -13.06 11.65
CA VAL A 183 5.39 -12.95 10.72
C VAL A 183 4.14 -12.73 11.56
N PHE A 184 3.38 -11.67 11.26
CA PHE A 184 2.17 -11.24 11.98
C PHE A 184 2.37 -10.93 13.48
N ALA A 185 3.58 -10.56 13.89
CA ALA A 185 3.92 -10.30 15.29
C ALA A 185 4.55 -8.92 15.54
N ASP A 186 4.78 -8.14 14.48
CA ASP A 186 5.50 -6.87 14.52
C ASP A 186 4.99 -5.96 13.37
N ASN A 187 5.51 -4.73 13.27
CA ASN A 187 5.06 -3.69 12.33
C ASN A 187 5.23 -4.11 10.86
N ALA A 188 6.13 -5.07 10.59
CA ALA A 188 6.47 -5.59 9.28
C ALA A 188 6.82 -7.09 9.33
N GLY A 189 6.89 -7.74 8.16
CA GLY A 189 7.32 -9.12 8.04
C GLY A 189 8.83 -9.24 7.96
N ILE A 190 9.45 -10.16 8.71
CA ILE A 190 10.89 -10.41 8.74
C ILE A 190 11.22 -11.79 8.17
N ILE A 191 12.13 -11.81 7.21
CA ILE A 191 12.62 -13.02 6.55
C ILE A 191 14.16 -13.08 6.62
N ARG A 192 14.73 -14.28 6.61
CA ARG A 192 16.18 -14.46 6.53
C ARG A 192 16.66 -14.21 5.11
N PHE A 193 17.65 -13.35 4.94
CA PHE A 193 18.30 -13.13 3.64
C PHE A 193 19.45 -14.11 3.44
N ASN A 194 20.36 -14.15 4.41
CA ASN A 194 21.47 -15.10 4.48
C ASN A 194 21.82 -15.35 5.96
N ALA A 195 22.99 -15.93 6.24
CA ALA A 195 23.40 -16.24 7.62
C ALA A 195 23.56 -15.00 8.51
N ASP A 196 23.93 -13.87 7.91
CA ASP A 196 24.35 -12.65 8.61
C ASP A 196 23.32 -11.53 8.54
N TRP A 197 22.30 -11.65 7.68
CA TRP A 197 21.34 -10.59 7.40
C TRP A 197 19.89 -11.10 7.29
N ASN A 198 18.96 -10.24 7.72
CA ASN A 198 17.52 -10.40 7.57
C ASN A 198 16.97 -9.26 6.72
N LEU A 199 15.89 -9.53 5.98
CA LEU A 199 15.10 -8.55 5.26
C LEU A 199 13.78 -8.29 5.97
N VAL A 200 13.28 -7.08 5.78
CA VAL A 200 12.01 -6.60 6.32
C VAL A 200 11.24 -5.95 5.17
N PHE A 201 9.94 -6.20 5.06
CA PHE A 201 9.11 -5.55 4.06
C PHE A 201 7.71 -5.28 4.59
N LYS A 202 7.16 -4.13 4.22
CA LYS A 202 5.84 -3.67 4.59
C LYS A 202 5.26 -2.79 3.50
N VAL A 203 3.95 -2.89 3.30
CA VAL A 203 3.14 -2.02 2.46
C VAL A 203 1.94 -1.57 3.28
N GLU A 204 1.65 -0.27 3.25
CA GLU A 204 0.54 0.40 3.92
C GLU A 204 -0.29 1.18 2.90
N THR A 205 -1.44 1.70 3.35
CA THR A 205 -2.36 2.50 2.52
C THR A 205 -2.66 3.84 3.16
N HIS A 206 -2.80 4.91 2.38
CA HIS A 206 -3.18 6.23 2.89
C HIS A 206 -4.30 6.92 2.08
N ASN A 207 -5.40 6.19 1.91
CA ASN A 207 -6.48 6.52 0.97
C ASN A 207 -7.28 7.78 1.38
N SER A 208 -7.85 7.84 2.59
CA SER A 208 -8.72 8.96 3.01
C SER A 208 -7.97 10.30 3.06
N PRO A 209 -6.76 10.38 3.66
CA PRO A 209 -6.03 11.64 3.70
C PRO A 209 -5.61 12.10 2.31
N SER A 210 -5.20 11.19 1.43
CA SER A 210 -4.88 11.51 0.03
C SER A 210 -6.10 11.95 -0.80
N ALA A 211 -7.31 11.61 -0.39
CA ALA A 211 -8.54 12.12 -1.02
C ALA A 211 -8.81 13.59 -0.67
N LEU A 212 -8.41 14.02 0.54
CA LEU A 212 -8.66 15.36 1.08
C LEU A 212 -7.50 16.34 0.80
N ASP A 213 -6.27 15.91 1.08
CA ASP A 213 -5.03 16.60 0.76
C ASP A 213 -4.06 15.62 0.08
N PRO A 214 -4.09 15.54 -1.26
CA PRO A 214 -3.31 14.56 -2.01
C PRO A 214 -1.81 14.59 -1.73
N TYR A 215 -1.25 15.79 -1.59
CA TYR A 215 0.18 15.98 -1.33
C TYR A 215 0.55 15.55 0.10
N GLY A 216 -0.12 16.12 1.11
CA GLY A 216 0.15 15.80 2.51
C GLY A 216 -0.11 14.33 2.82
N GLY A 217 -1.26 13.80 2.37
CA GLY A 217 -1.64 12.40 2.56
C GLY A 217 -0.66 11.41 1.93
N ALA A 218 -0.18 11.66 0.71
CA ALA A 218 0.81 10.77 0.10
C ALA A 218 2.20 10.89 0.74
N LEU A 219 2.62 12.11 1.09
CA LEU A 219 3.88 12.37 1.79
C LEU A 219 3.93 11.61 3.12
N THR A 220 2.89 11.72 3.94
CA THR A 220 2.80 10.98 5.21
C THR A 220 2.60 9.49 5.01
N GLY A 221 2.12 9.07 3.85
CA GLY A 221 1.96 7.65 3.50
C GLY A 221 3.32 7.00 3.37
N ILE A 222 4.19 7.60 2.54
CA ILE A 222 5.53 7.06 2.31
C ILE A 222 6.45 7.22 3.53
N VAL A 223 6.43 8.36 4.23
CA VAL A 223 7.23 8.50 5.46
C VAL A 223 6.62 7.74 6.63
N GLY A 224 5.33 7.44 6.61
CA GLY A 224 4.65 6.55 7.55
C GLY A 224 5.23 5.15 7.44
N VAL A 225 5.09 4.54 6.26
CA VAL A 225 5.56 3.17 6.03
C VAL A 225 7.08 3.02 6.15
N ASN A 226 7.87 4.06 5.87
CA ASN A 226 9.32 4.03 6.16
C ASN A 226 9.61 3.70 7.63
N ARG A 227 8.75 4.13 8.56
CA ARG A 227 8.92 3.85 10.00
C ARG A 227 8.61 2.40 10.35
N ASP A 228 7.83 1.67 9.56
CA ASP A 228 7.45 0.30 9.90
C ASP A 228 8.63 -0.67 9.85
N PRO A 229 9.41 -0.81 8.74
CA PRO A 229 10.60 -1.67 8.75
C PRO A 229 11.67 -1.19 9.74
N PHE A 230 11.70 0.12 10.00
CA PHE A 230 12.62 0.71 10.95
C PHE A 230 12.22 0.47 12.42
N GLY A 231 10.92 0.36 12.69
CA GLY A 231 10.35 -0.02 13.98
C GLY A 231 10.28 -1.53 14.19
N CYS A 232 10.48 -2.33 13.14
CA CYS A 232 10.40 -3.78 13.20
C CYS A 232 11.67 -4.42 13.80
N GLY A 233 11.49 -5.43 14.66
CA GLY A 233 12.58 -6.06 15.40
C GLY A 233 13.36 -5.03 16.22
N ARG A 234 14.69 -5.00 16.05
CA ARG A 234 15.57 -3.97 16.63
C ARG A 234 15.85 -2.81 15.66
N GLY A 235 15.19 -2.78 14.51
CA GLY A 235 15.21 -1.72 13.51
C GLY A 235 16.09 -2.02 12.29
N ALA A 236 15.53 -1.85 11.09
CA ALA A 236 16.19 -2.10 9.81
C ALA A 236 16.70 -0.82 9.13
N LYS A 237 17.77 -0.95 8.35
CA LYS A 237 18.19 0.08 7.40
C LYS A 237 17.30 -0.01 6.16
N LEU A 238 16.64 1.08 5.81
CA LEU A 238 15.75 1.16 4.66
C LEU A 238 16.56 1.15 3.35
N ILE A 239 16.20 0.29 2.41
CA ILE A 239 16.96 0.03 1.18
C ILE A 239 16.16 0.31 -0.10
N PHE A 240 14.83 0.29 -0.04
CA PHE A 240 13.97 0.66 -1.17
C PHE A 240 12.56 1.04 -0.73
N ASN A 241 11.89 1.78 -1.58
CA ASN A 241 10.46 2.07 -1.55
C ASN A 241 9.75 1.50 -2.79
N THR A 242 8.44 1.30 -2.69
CA THR A 242 7.55 0.96 -3.81
C THR A 242 6.23 1.71 -3.66
N ASP A 243 5.58 2.04 -4.78
CA ASP A 243 4.35 2.81 -4.80
C ASP A 243 3.35 2.26 -5.83
N VAL A 244 2.11 2.01 -5.40
CA VAL A 244 1.03 1.60 -6.32
C VAL A 244 -0.14 2.53 -6.08
N PHE A 245 -0.69 3.10 -7.15
CA PHE A 245 -1.81 4.04 -7.04
C PHE A 245 -2.98 3.66 -7.92
N CYS A 246 -4.18 3.87 -7.39
CA CYS A 246 -5.43 3.73 -8.13
C CYS A 246 -6.18 5.06 -8.17
N PHE A 247 -6.46 5.55 -9.38
CA PHE A 247 -7.08 6.86 -9.60
C PHE A 247 -8.27 6.81 -10.56
N ALA A 248 -9.12 7.82 -10.50
CA ALA A 248 -9.97 8.14 -11.65
C ALA A 248 -9.11 8.72 -12.80
N PRO A 249 -9.55 8.63 -14.06
CA PRO A 249 -8.80 9.16 -15.20
C PRO A 249 -8.41 10.64 -15.02
N PRO A 250 -7.15 11.05 -15.24
CA PRO A 250 -6.72 12.44 -15.01
C PRO A 250 -7.37 13.43 -15.99
N GLY A 251 -7.81 12.97 -17.17
CA GLY A 251 -8.57 13.75 -18.16
C GLY A 251 -10.08 13.81 -17.91
N TYR A 252 -10.54 13.63 -16.68
CA TYR A 252 -11.97 13.58 -16.33
C TYR A 252 -12.72 14.88 -16.72
N ASP A 253 -13.77 14.76 -17.53
CA ASP A 253 -14.52 15.91 -18.08
C ASP A 253 -16.00 15.96 -17.65
N LYS A 254 -16.45 14.97 -16.87
CA LYS A 254 -17.82 14.88 -16.36
C LYS A 254 -18.02 15.76 -15.11
N PRO A 255 -19.26 16.14 -14.76
CA PRO A 255 -19.54 16.86 -13.53
C PRO A 255 -19.02 16.13 -12.29
N LEU A 256 -18.34 16.85 -11.40
CA LEU A 256 -17.84 16.32 -10.13
C LEU A 256 -18.91 16.40 -9.03
N PRO A 257 -19.10 15.35 -8.23
CA PRO A 257 -19.82 15.46 -6.97
C PRO A 257 -19.19 16.53 -6.08
N LYS A 258 -20.00 17.18 -5.23
CA LYS A 258 -19.51 18.22 -4.30
C LYS A 258 -18.34 17.69 -3.46
N ARG A 259 -17.33 18.52 -3.16
CA ARG A 259 -16.15 18.17 -2.32
C ARG A 259 -15.19 17.10 -2.88
N ILE A 260 -15.49 16.47 -4.01
CA ILE A 260 -14.49 15.63 -4.70
C ILE A 260 -13.52 16.53 -5.47
N LEU A 261 -12.23 16.35 -5.22
CA LEU A 261 -11.18 17.02 -5.99
C LEU A 261 -11.08 16.42 -7.40
N HIS A 262 -10.73 17.26 -8.37
CA HIS A 262 -10.52 16.79 -9.74
C HIS A 262 -9.44 15.68 -9.78
N PRO A 263 -9.63 14.57 -10.52
CA PRO A 263 -8.68 13.46 -10.54
C PRO A 263 -7.24 13.85 -10.89
N ARG A 264 -7.03 14.80 -11.82
CA ARG A 264 -5.69 15.35 -12.10
C ARG A 264 -5.01 15.98 -10.87
N ARG A 265 -5.77 16.66 -10.00
CA ARG A 265 -5.24 17.25 -8.76
C ARG A 265 -4.84 16.17 -7.76
N ILE A 266 -5.64 15.10 -7.65
CA ILE A 266 -5.30 13.94 -6.82
C ILE A 266 -4.00 13.29 -7.33
N TYR A 267 -3.96 12.98 -8.63
CA TYR A 267 -2.84 12.33 -9.30
C TYR A 267 -1.52 13.09 -9.09
N GLU A 268 -1.48 14.40 -9.42
CA GLU A 268 -0.26 15.21 -9.30
C GLU A 268 0.19 15.35 -7.85
N GLY A 269 -0.76 15.64 -6.94
CA GLY A 269 -0.43 15.83 -5.54
C GLY A 269 0.08 14.54 -4.88
N VAL A 270 -0.52 13.38 -5.17
CA VAL A 270 -0.03 12.09 -4.65
C VAL A 270 1.37 11.79 -5.17
N ARG A 271 1.59 11.92 -6.49
CA ARG A 271 2.91 11.70 -7.11
C ARG A 271 3.97 12.62 -6.52
N GLU A 272 3.68 13.92 -6.33
CA GLU A 272 4.59 14.88 -5.69
C GLU A 272 4.85 14.58 -4.20
N GLY A 273 3.82 14.18 -3.45
CA GLY A 273 3.96 13.79 -2.04
C GLY A 273 4.90 12.60 -1.86
N VAL A 274 4.70 11.54 -2.66
CA VAL A 274 5.57 10.34 -2.62
C VAL A 274 6.99 10.67 -3.10
N GLU A 275 7.14 11.44 -4.19
CA GLU A 275 8.45 11.91 -4.67
C GLU A 275 9.21 12.60 -3.53
N HIS A 276 8.60 13.62 -2.93
CA HIS A 276 9.25 14.41 -1.89
C HIS A 276 9.58 13.57 -0.67
N GLY A 277 8.71 12.65 -0.27
CA GLY A 277 8.95 11.76 0.86
C GLY A 277 10.11 10.79 0.61
N GLY A 278 10.11 10.08 -0.52
CA GLY A 278 11.15 9.12 -0.88
C GLY A 278 12.51 9.78 -1.14
N ASN A 279 12.55 10.77 -2.05
CA ASN A 279 13.78 11.42 -2.48
C ASN A 279 14.49 12.12 -1.32
N LYS A 280 13.76 12.88 -0.49
CA LYS A 280 14.35 13.61 0.64
C LYS A 280 14.75 12.67 1.80
N SER A 281 14.14 11.48 1.89
CA SER A 281 14.58 10.43 2.82
C SER A 281 15.85 9.70 2.36
N GLY A 282 16.21 9.82 1.07
CA GLY A 282 17.35 9.11 0.49
C GLY A 282 17.11 7.61 0.35
N ILE A 283 15.88 7.22 0.02
CA ILE A 283 15.46 5.84 -0.20
C ILE A 283 14.94 5.75 -1.64
N PRO A 284 15.49 4.87 -2.49
CA PRO A 284 15.09 4.81 -3.89
C PRO A 284 13.70 4.17 -4.02
N THR A 285 12.81 4.74 -4.84
CA THR A 285 11.53 4.11 -5.21
C THR A 285 11.79 3.21 -6.41
N VAL A 286 11.72 1.88 -6.24
CA VAL A 286 12.28 0.95 -7.24
C VAL A 286 11.25 0.24 -8.11
N ASN A 287 9.99 0.21 -7.69
CA ASN A 287 8.92 -0.49 -8.38
C ASN A 287 7.57 0.15 -8.06
N GLY A 288 6.60 0.03 -8.96
CA GLY A 288 5.27 0.58 -8.74
C GLY A 288 4.29 0.29 -9.86
N CYS A 289 3.05 0.76 -9.72
CA CYS A 289 1.99 0.61 -10.72
C CYS A 289 0.95 1.75 -10.64
N LEU A 290 0.33 2.08 -11.77
CA LEU A 290 -0.78 3.03 -11.87
C LEU A 290 -2.00 2.36 -12.50
N VAL A 291 -3.11 2.34 -11.77
CA VAL A 291 -4.38 1.77 -12.22
C VAL A 291 -5.45 2.86 -12.29
N PHE A 292 -6.23 2.87 -13.36
CA PHE A 292 -7.28 3.84 -13.62
C PHE A 292 -8.64 3.17 -13.76
N ASP A 293 -9.61 3.66 -12.96
CA ASP A 293 -11.04 3.31 -13.04
C ASP A 293 -11.86 4.50 -12.52
N GLU A 294 -12.95 4.84 -13.20
CA GLU A 294 -13.79 5.98 -12.81
C GLU A 294 -14.33 5.86 -11.38
N ARG A 295 -14.51 4.65 -10.85
CA ARG A 295 -15.02 4.43 -9.48
C ARG A 295 -14.04 4.86 -8.39
N TYR A 296 -12.75 4.97 -8.69
CA TYR A 296 -11.78 5.59 -7.77
C TYR A 296 -11.96 7.11 -7.63
N LEU A 297 -12.93 7.71 -8.35
CA LEU A 297 -13.37 9.08 -8.10
C LEU A 297 -13.91 9.24 -6.67
N GLY A 298 -14.57 8.22 -6.13
CA GLY A 298 -15.07 8.26 -4.75
C GLY A 298 -13.92 8.34 -3.74
N LYS A 299 -12.86 7.56 -3.98
CA LYS A 299 -11.66 7.54 -3.13
C LYS A 299 -10.48 6.95 -3.91
N PRO A 300 -9.33 7.65 -3.99
CA PRO A 300 -8.12 7.08 -4.56
C PRO A 300 -7.55 6.00 -3.64
N LEU A 301 -6.81 5.05 -4.21
CA LEU A 301 -6.01 4.11 -3.41
C LEU A 301 -4.55 4.50 -3.53
N VAL A 302 -3.90 4.71 -2.38
CA VAL A 302 -2.50 5.14 -2.31
C VAL A 302 -1.75 4.12 -1.47
N TYR A 303 -1.10 3.18 -2.14
CA TYR A 303 -0.25 2.17 -1.51
C TYR A 303 1.20 2.67 -1.48
N CYS A 304 1.82 2.62 -0.31
CA CYS A 304 3.22 2.92 -0.11
C CYS A 304 3.89 1.74 0.57
N GLY A 305 5.03 1.29 0.07
CA GLY A 305 5.80 0.20 0.65
C GLY A 305 7.27 0.55 0.85
N THR A 306 7.87 -0.07 1.85
CA THR A 306 9.30 0.10 2.17
C THR A 306 9.92 -1.23 2.58
N GLY A 307 11.06 -1.53 1.97
CA GLY A 307 11.91 -2.65 2.36
C GLY A 307 13.16 -2.21 3.13
N GLY A 308 13.55 -3.03 4.10
CA GLY A 308 14.72 -2.81 4.94
C GLY A 308 15.61 -4.05 5.08
N ILE A 309 16.85 -3.85 5.51
CA ILE A 309 17.81 -4.89 5.85
C ILE A 309 18.40 -4.65 7.25
N MET A 310 18.59 -5.72 8.02
CA MET A 310 19.24 -5.65 9.33
C MET A 310 20.18 -6.84 9.57
N PRO A 311 21.24 -6.69 10.38
CA PRO A 311 22.08 -7.81 10.77
C PRO A 311 21.22 -8.90 11.43
N ALA A 312 21.50 -10.17 11.20
CA ALA A 312 20.75 -11.27 11.81
C ALA A 312 20.90 -11.29 13.35
N ARG A 313 22.06 -10.84 13.83
CA ARG A 313 22.41 -10.74 15.25
C ARG A 313 23.15 -9.44 15.57
N ILE A 314 22.90 -8.91 16.76
CA ILE A 314 23.66 -7.80 17.36
C ILE A 314 23.98 -8.19 18.80
N ASN A 315 25.26 -8.11 19.19
CA ASN A 315 25.74 -8.51 20.52
C ASN A 315 25.34 -9.94 20.92
N GLY A 316 25.36 -10.88 19.96
CA GLY A 316 24.98 -12.28 20.16
C GLY A 316 23.47 -12.56 20.15
N ALA A 317 22.63 -11.54 20.30
CA ALA A 317 21.17 -11.67 20.31
C ALA A 317 20.58 -11.53 18.88
N PRO A 318 19.52 -12.29 18.55
CA PRO A 318 18.78 -12.08 17.30
C PRO A 318 18.16 -10.68 17.23
N THR A 319 18.12 -10.09 16.03
CA THR A 319 17.55 -8.76 15.81
C THR A 319 16.06 -8.77 15.46
N HIS A 320 15.53 -9.91 15.07
CA HIS A 320 14.12 -10.08 14.68
C HIS A 320 13.18 -10.24 15.88
N THR A 321 13.70 -10.20 17.11
CA THR A 321 12.93 -10.30 18.36
C THR A 321 12.99 -9.01 19.13
N LYS A 322 11.90 -8.66 19.81
CA LYS A 322 11.80 -7.55 20.75
C LYS A 322 11.70 -8.07 22.19
N GLU A 323 12.33 -7.37 23.11
CA GLU A 323 12.22 -7.60 24.55
C GLU A 323 12.09 -6.25 25.25
N ILE A 324 11.18 -6.14 26.20
CA ILE A 324 11.01 -4.97 27.07
C ILE A 324 10.86 -5.49 28.48
N LEU A 325 11.68 -4.99 29.39
CA LEU A 325 11.68 -5.39 30.79
C LEU A 325 11.03 -4.31 31.66
N PRO A 326 10.35 -4.69 32.76
CA PRO A 326 9.95 -3.73 33.78
C PRO A 326 11.14 -2.90 34.25
N GLY A 327 10.98 -1.58 34.30
CA GLY A 327 12.03 -0.62 34.62
C GLY A 327 12.76 -0.02 33.41
N ASP A 328 12.62 -0.59 32.21
CA ASP A 328 13.09 0.08 30.99
C ASP A 328 12.38 1.44 30.82
N LEU A 329 13.14 2.43 30.36
CA LEU A 329 12.64 3.78 30.14
C LEU A 329 11.89 3.86 28.82
N ILE A 330 10.75 4.55 28.85
CA ILE A 330 9.99 4.91 27.64
C ILE A 330 10.61 6.18 27.09
N VAL A 331 11.22 6.10 25.91
CA VAL A 331 11.88 7.23 25.25
C VAL A 331 11.21 7.50 23.91
N MET A 332 10.78 8.74 23.69
CA MET A 332 10.31 9.20 22.38
C MET A 332 11.43 9.92 21.65
N THR A 333 11.60 9.66 20.36
CA THR A 333 12.59 10.32 19.51
C THR A 333 11.95 10.87 18.23
N GLY A 334 12.51 11.95 17.70
CA GLY A 334 12.14 12.51 16.40
C GLY A 334 11.28 13.77 16.53
N GLY A 335 10.16 13.81 15.81
CA GLY A 335 9.27 14.97 15.69
C GLY A 335 8.56 15.37 17.00
N ARG A 336 8.18 16.65 17.09
CA ARG A 336 7.38 17.19 18.21
C ARG A 336 5.90 16.94 18.03
N ILE A 337 5.18 16.82 19.15
CA ILE A 337 3.74 16.58 19.19
C ILE A 337 2.99 17.88 18.91
N GLY A 338 2.07 17.83 17.95
CA GLY A 338 1.10 18.87 17.63
C GLY A 338 -0.31 18.30 17.52
N LYS A 339 -1.27 19.14 17.14
CA LYS A 339 -2.67 18.77 16.90
C LYS A 339 -2.85 18.19 15.49
N ASP A 340 -1.88 17.38 15.05
CA ASP A 340 -1.84 16.80 13.71
C ASP A 340 -2.50 15.42 13.74
N GLY A 341 -3.43 15.16 12.80
CA GLY A 341 -3.99 13.83 12.61
C GLY A 341 -4.79 13.29 13.80
N ILE A 342 -5.26 14.15 14.72
CA ILE A 342 -6.16 13.73 15.79
C ILE A 342 -7.41 13.12 15.14
N HIS A 343 -7.81 11.95 15.65
CA HIS A 343 -8.89 11.12 15.12
C HIS A 343 -8.62 10.50 13.73
N GLY A 344 -7.36 10.44 13.27
CA GLY A 344 -7.00 9.85 11.98
C GLY A 344 -7.45 8.40 11.80
N ALA A 345 -7.22 7.53 12.81
CA ALA A 345 -7.62 6.12 12.76
C ALA A 345 -9.15 5.91 12.83
N THR A 346 -9.85 6.63 13.70
CA THR A 346 -11.32 6.58 13.78
C THR A 346 -11.96 7.13 12.51
N PHE A 347 -11.45 8.25 11.98
CA PHE A 347 -11.89 8.82 10.70
C PHE A 347 -11.66 7.90 9.50
N SER A 348 -10.51 7.20 9.46
CA SER A 348 -10.22 6.22 8.41
C SER A 348 -11.11 4.97 8.48
N SER A 349 -11.80 4.78 9.60
CA SER A 349 -12.79 3.72 9.83
C SER A 349 -14.23 4.13 9.48
N GLU A 350 -14.43 5.33 8.93
CA GLU A 350 -15.71 5.86 8.46
C GLU A 350 -15.68 6.21 6.95
N GLU A 351 -16.86 6.33 6.34
CA GLU A 351 -17.02 6.78 4.96
C GLU A 351 -16.79 8.31 4.84
N LEU A 352 -16.38 8.79 3.66
CA LEU A 352 -16.24 10.24 3.43
C LEU A 352 -17.60 10.93 3.26
N HIS A 353 -17.88 12.01 4.03
CA HIS A 353 -19.16 12.74 4.02
C HIS A 353 -19.04 14.25 4.34
N GLU A 354 -20.16 14.98 4.39
CA GLU A 354 -20.20 16.45 4.58
C GLU A 354 -19.66 16.96 5.94
N GLY A 355 -19.49 16.10 6.93
CA GLY A 355 -19.03 16.45 8.28
C GLY A 355 -17.59 16.02 8.56
N SER A 356 -16.90 15.42 7.59
CA SER A 356 -15.56 14.88 7.76
C SER A 356 -14.56 15.95 8.24
N PRO A 357 -13.92 15.77 9.41
CA PRO A 357 -13.06 16.79 10.02
C PRO A 357 -11.76 17.03 9.25
N VAL A 358 -11.40 18.31 9.11
CA VAL A 358 -10.21 18.79 8.36
C VAL A 358 -8.90 18.56 9.13
N THR A 359 -8.96 18.28 10.43
CA THR A 359 -7.80 18.05 11.32
C THR A 359 -7.01 16.77 11.03
N ALA A 360 -7.50 15.93 10.11
CA ALA A 360 -6.85 14.70 9.67
C ALA A 360 -5.61 14.94 8.76
N VAL A 361 -5.41 16.16 8.24
CA VAL A 361 -4.28 16.46 7.36
C VAL A 361 -2.98 16.56 8.16
N GLN A 362 -2.04 15.67 7.88
CA GLN A 362 -0.73 15.61 8.51
C GLN A 362 0.33 16.22 7.57
N ILE A 363 1.40 16.77 8.15
CA ILE A 363 2.54 17.29 7.39
C ILE A 363 3.76 16.44 7.75
N GLY A 364 4.33 15.75 6.76
CA GLY A 364 5.57 14.99 6.92
C GLY A 364 6.82 15.86 6.80
N ASP A 365 7.87 15.47 7.51
CA ASP A 365 9.22 16.05 7.43
C ASP A 365 10.28 14.95 7.20
N PRO A 366 10.54 14.59 5.92
CA PRO A 366 11.50 13.54 5.57
C PRO A 366 12.92 13.76 6.12
N ILE A 367 13.33 15.02 6.35
CA ILE A 367 14.67 15.33 6.85
C ILE A 367 14.79 14.98 8.34
N THR A 368 13.74 15.29 9.12
CA THR A 368 13.67 14.87 10.52
C THR A 368 13.68 13.34 10.62
N GLN A 369 12.91 12.64 9.77
CA GLN A 369 12.95 11.19 9.70
C GLN A 369 14.36 10.68 9.39
N LYS A 370 15.03 11.23 8.36
CA LYS A 370 16.36 10.79 7.95
C LYS A 370 17.38 10.93 9.09
N LYS A 371 17.41 12.09 9.77
CA LYS A 371 18.30 12.32 10.92
C LYS A 371 18.05 11.29 12.03
N MET A 372 16.79 11.05 12.36
CA MET A 372 16.38 10.06 13.34
C MET A 372 16.80 8.63 12.93
N THR A 373 16.61 8.26 11.66
CA THR A 373 17.01 6.95 11.13
C THR A 373 18.51 6.72 11.27
N ASP A 374 19.33 7.68 10.84
CA ASP A 374 20.79 7.55 10.93
C ASP A 374 21.27 7.45 12.38
N PHE A 375 20.66 8.20 13.29
CA PHE A 375 20.94 8.13 14.73
C PHE A 375 20.65 6.74 15.31
N LEU A 376 19.46 6.21 15.07
CA LEU A 376 19.05 4.96 15.69
C LEU A 376 19.77 3.75 15.10
N LEU A 377 20.19 3.77 13.84
CA LEU A 377 21.06 2.71 13.30
C LEU A 377 22.37 2.61 14.10
N VAL A 378 22.97 3.75 14.45
CA VAL A 378 24.17 3.78 15.31
C VAL A 378 23.84 3.34 16.74
N ALA A 379 22.69 3.76 17.29
CA ALA A 379 22.26 3.37 18.62
C ALA A 379 21.98 1.86 18.72
N ARG A 380 21.38 1.28 17.68
CA ARG A 380 21.10 -0.16 17.52
C ARG A 380 22.38 -0.97 17.56
N ASP A 381 23.35 -0.61 16.72
CA ASP A 381 24.60 -1.35 16.56
C ASP A 381 25.45 -1.30 17.85
N ARG A 382 25.28 -0.25 18.65
CA ARG A 382 25.88 -0.12 19.99
C ARG A 382 25.08 -0.79 21.11
N GLY A 383 23.88 -1.29 20.81
CA GLY A 383 23.00 -1.92 21.79
C GLY A 383 22.43 -0.96 22.84
N LEU A 384 22.19 0.31 22.49
CA LEU A 384 21.73 1.34 23.42
C LEU A 384 20.23 1.27 23.76
N TYR A 385 19.47 0.42 23.07
CA TYR A 385 18.05 0.17 23.35
C TYR A 385 17.70 -1.31 23.11
N ARG A 386 16.61 -1.76 23.73
CA ARG A 386 16.13 -3.14 23.60
C ARG A 386 15.11 -3.31 22.50
N ALA A 387 14.12 -2.41 22.46
CA ALA A 387 13.03 -2.42 21.50
C ALA A 387 12.75 -1.02 20.97
N ILE A 388 12.13 -0.98 19.80
CA ILE A 388 11.67 0.20 19.10
C ILE A 388 10.30 -0.09 18.47
N THR A 389 9.45 0.91 18.32
CA THR A 389 8.24 0.86 17.50
C THR A 389 7.94 2.24 16.94
N ASP A 390 7.21 2.32 15.84
CA ASP A 390 6.78 3.59 15.27
C ASP A 390 5.65 4.23 16.08
N ASN A 391 5.47 5.54 15.87
CA ASN A 391 4.28 6.26 16.28
C ASN A 391 3.44 6.59 15.03
N GLY A 392 2.44 5.76 14.76
CA GLY A 392 1.45 5.94 13.71
C GLY A 392 0.08 6.30 14.26
N ALA A 393 -0.94 5.55 13.83
CA ALA A 393 -2.32 5.69 14.28
C ALA A 393 -2.45 5.55 15.80
N GLY A 394 -3.17 6.48 16.44
CA GLY A 394 -3.30 6.55 17.90
C GLY A 394 -2.04 6.99 18.67
N GLY A 395 -0.92 7.30 18.00
CA GLY A 395 0.21 7.98 18.60
C GLY A 395 0.87 7.24 19.77
N LEU A 396 1.00 7.93 20.91
CA LEU A 396 1.59 7.35 22.13
C LEU A 396 0.65 6.32 22.78
N SER A 397 -0.67 6.47 22.62
CA SER A 397 -1.63 5.50 23.15
C SER A 397 -1.40 4.10 22.57
N SER A 398 -1.24 4.02 21.25
CA SER A 398 -1.00 2.76 20.54
C SER A 398 0.42 2.25 20.77
N SER A 399 1.44 3.03 20.41
CA SER A 399 2.84 2.59 20.53
C SER A 399 3.25 2.13 21.93
N VAL A 400 2.91 2.89 22.98
CA VAL A 400 3.20 2.51 24.37
C VAL A 400 2.22 1.44 24.84
N GLY A 401 0.94 1.54 24.49
CA GLY A 401 -0.08 0.56 24.90
C GLY A 401 0.15 -0.84 24.34
N GLU A 402 0.65 -0.96 23.12
CA GLU A 402 1.01 -2.25 22.50
C GLU A 402 2.31 -2.80 23.08
N THR A 403 3.36 -1.97 23.16
CA THR A 403 4.66 -2.41 23.68
C THR A 403 4.62 -2.74 25.18
N ALA A 404 3.74 -2.11 25.95
CA ALA A 404 3.52 -2.42 27.36
C ALA A 404 2.96 -3.84 27.58
N ARG A 405 2.43 -4.53 26.56
CA ARG A 405 2.08 -5.96 26.66
C ARG A 405 3.31 -6.84 26.89
N LEU A 406 4.49 -6.42 26.46
CA LEU A 406 5.74 -7.16 26.63
C LEU A 406 6.28 -7.06 28.07
N SER A 407 6.08 -5.92 28.74
CA SER A 407 6.50 -5.72 30.14
C SER A 407 5.41 -6.06 31.16
N GLY A 408 4.13 -5.94 30.76
CA GLY A 408 2.97 -6.10 31.63
C GLY A 408 2.38 -4.79 32.16
N GLY A 409 2.63 -3.64 31.53
CA GLY A 409 2.13 -2.34 31.98
C GLY A 409 3.12 -1.18 31.75
N CYS A 410 2.70 0.05 32.04
CA CYS A 410 3.53 1.23 31.90
C CYS A 410 3.07 2.39 32.79
N GLU A 411 4.01 3.30 33.06
CA GLU A 411 3.75 4.64 33.62
C GLU A 411 4.35 5.69 32.67
N LEU A 412 3.50 6.52 32.05
CA LEU A 412 3.89 7.52 31.05
C LEU A 412 3.48 8.92 31.52
N ASP A 413 4.40 9.90 31.50
CA ASP A 413 4.09 11.30 31.84
C ASP A 413 4.11 12.19 30.59
N LEU A 414 2.92 12.60 30.17
CA LEU A 414 2.70 13.43 28.98
C LEU A 414 3.19 14.87 29.15
N ALA A 415 3.36 15.37 30.38
CA ALA A 415 3.89 16.71 30.59
C ALA A 415 5.37 16.84 30.17
N LYS A 416 6.07 15.71 30.00
CA LYS A 416 7.44 15.64 29.49
C LYS A 416 7.52 15.65 27.97
N ALA A 417 6.41 15.40 27.26
CA ALA A 417 6.46 15.25 25.82
C ALA A 417 6.79 16.59 25.12
N PRO A 418 7.72 16.60 24.15
CA PRO A 418 8.05 17.83 23.43
C PRO A 418 6.91 18.23 22.48
N LEU A 419 6.42 19.46 22.63
CA LEU A 419 5.27 19.98 21.87
C LEU A 419 5.70 21.02 20.82
N LYS A 420 4.99 21.07 19.69
CA LYS A 420 5.15 22.12 18.66
C LYS A 420 4.69 23.49 19.17
N TYR A 421 3.63 23.50 19.96
CA TYR A 421 3.05 24.67 20.62
C TYR A 421 2.39 24.27 21.95
N ALA A 422 2.27 25.22 22.87
CA ALA A 422 1.62 24.97 24.16
C ALA A 422 0.09 24.88 24.04
N GLY A 423 -0.56 24.31 25.06
CA GLY A 423 -2.02 24.31 25.20
C GLY A 423 -2.76 23.07 24.71
N LEU A 424 -2.05 22.00 24.33
CA LEU A 424 -2.71 20.70 24.06
C LEU A 424 -3.20 20.06 25.36
N ASN A 425 -4.43 19.55 25.34
CA ASN A 425 -4.96 18.73 26.42
C ASN A 425 -4.23 17.38 26.50
N PRO A 426 -4.21 16.71 27.67
CA PRO A 426 -3.50 15.45 27.82
C PRO A 426 -3.94 14.37 26.82
N TRP A 427 -5.24 14.24 26.55
CA TRP A 427 -5.73 13.29 25.55
C TRP A 427 -5.20 13.61 24.14
N GLU A 428 -5.14 14.88 23.75
CA GLU A 428 -4.61 15.32 22.45
C GLU A 428 -3.12 14.95 22.32
N ILE A 429 -2.32 15.08 23.38
CA ILE A 429 -0.91 14.67 23.39
C ILE A 429 -0.80 13.15 23.25
N LEU A 430 -1.65 12.41 23.96
CA LEU A 430 -1.63 10.95 24.01
C LEU A 430 -1.95 10.32 22.64
N ILE A 431 -2.98 10.82 21.95
CA ILE A 431 -3.46 10.23 20.69
C ILE A 431 -2.97 10.94 19.42
N SER A 432 -2.24 12.05 19.55
CA SER A 432 -1.69 12.79 18.40
C SER A 432 -0.94 11.87 17.45
N GLU A 433 -1.22 12.03 16.16
CA GLU A 433 -0.59 11.30 15.06
C GLU A 433 0.45 12.17 14.33
N SER A 434 1.07 13.13 15.04
CA SER A 434 2.22 13.88 14.52
C SER A 434 3.29 12.93 13.99
N GLN A 435 3.89 13.30 12.85
CA GLN A 435 4.79 12.43 12.10
C GLN A 435 6.22 12.40 12.65
N GLU A 436 7.03 11.52 12.06
CA GLU A 436 8.46 11.32 12.35
C GLU A 436 8.80 11.01 13.81
N ARG A 437 7.97 10.21 14.49
CA ARG A 437 8.20 9.80 15.88
C ARG A 437 8.38 8.29 16.00
N MET A 438 9.26 7.90 16.92
CA MET A 438 9.45 6.51 17.36
C MET A 438 9.44 6.43 18.88
N THR A 439 8.97 5.31 19.41
CA THR A 439 9.01 4.96 20.83
C THR A 439 10.01 3.83 21.06
N LEU A 440 10.86 3.99 22.08
CA LEU A 440 11.92 3.04 22.42
C LEU A 440 11.86 2.62 23.88
N ALA A 441 12.25 1.36 24.11
CA ALA A 441 12.58 0.83 25.43
C ALA A 441 14.10 0.91 25.64
N VAL A 442 14.54 1.81 26.52
CA VAL A 442 15.95 2.05 26.81
C VAL A 442 16.26 1.61 28.24
N ALA A 443 17.21 0.69 28.41
CA ALA A 443 17.64 0.27 29.73
C ALA A 443 18.21 1.48 30.52
N PRO A 444 17.89 1.65 31.82
CA PRO A 444 18.33 2.82 32.59
C PRO A 444 19.84 3.06 32.55
N GLU A 445 20.65 2.00 32.51
CA GLU A 445 22.11 2.09 32.43
C GLU A 445 22.63 2.58 31.06
N GLN A 446 21.80 2.56 30.01
CA GLN A 446 22.17 3.01 28.65
C GLN A 446 21.72 4.44 28.34
N ILE A 447 20.85 5.04 29.17
CA ILE A 447 20.16 6.28 28.81
C ILE A 447 21.10 7.46 28.57
N ASP A 448 22.15 7.61 29.39
CA ASP A 448 23.10 8.72 29.24
C ASP A 448 23.85 8.62 27.91
N ALA A 449 24.27 7.40 27.53
CA ALA A 449 24.93 7.14 26.25
C ALA A 449 23.98 7.37 25.07
N PHE A 450 22.71 6.95 25.20
CA PHE A 450 21.67 7.16 24.20
C PHE A 450 21.41 8.65 23.96
N LEU A 451 21.14 9.42 25.02
CA LEU A 451 20.88 10.86 24.92
C LEU A 451 22.11 11.66 24.48
N ALA A 452 23.31 11.25 24.87
CA ALA A 452 24.55 11.88 24.39
C ALA A 452 24.74 11.67 22.88
N LEU A 453 24.43 10.47 22.37
CA LEU A 453 24.46 10.19 20.94
C LEU A 453 23.39 10.98 20.18
N ALA A 454 22.16 11.06 20.70
CA ALA A 454 21.08 11.84 20.11
C ALA A 454 21.46 13.32 19.97
N ARG A 455 21.99 13.95 21.03
CA ARG A 455 22.50 15.33 20.98
C ARG A 455 23.62 15.51 19.97
N LYS A 456 24.56 14.56 19.89
CA LYS A 456 25.67 14.61 18.92
C LYS A 456 25.19 14.58 17.47
N MET A 457 24.09 13.89 17.21
CA MET A 457 23.51 13.73 15.87
C MET A 457 22.33 14.66 15.61
N ASP A 458 22.11 15.64 16.50
CA ASP A 458 21.04 16.64 16.40
C ASP A 458 19.63 16.03 16.29
N VAL A 459 19.36 14.98 17.08
CA VAL A 459 18.06 14.30 17.18
C VAL A 459 17.43 14.59 18.55
N GLU A 460 16.17 15.03 18.55
CA GLU A 460 15.39 15.23 19.78
C GLU A 460 14.99 13.87 20.36
N ALA A 461 15.29 13.66 21.64
CA ALA A 461 15.04 12.42 22.37
C ALA A 461 14.67 12.74 23.81
N THR A 462 13.53 12.22 24.28
CA THR A 462 12.97 12.58 25.58
C THR A 462 12.46 11.35 26.33
N VAL A 463 12.88 11.21 27.59
CA VAL A 463 12.35 10.18 28.50
C VAL A 463 10.98 10.62 28.98
N LEU A 464 9.95 9.84 28.67
CA LEU A 464 8.56 10.14 29.03
C LEU A 464 8.11 9.37 30.27
N GLY A 465 8.68 8.19 30.53
CA GLY A 465 8.21 7.32 31.59
C GLY A 465 9.01 6.03 31.69
N ARG A 466 8.37 4.98 32.20
CA ARG A 466 8.95 3.65 32.35
C ARG A 466 7.93 2.56 32.05
N TYR A 467 8.41 1.44 31.53
CA TYR A 467 7.64 0.20 31.48
C TYR A 467 7.55 -0.43 32.88
N ALA A 468 6.45 -1.11 33.15
CA ALA A 468 6.14 -1.76 34.42
C ALA A 468 5.49 -3.13 34.19
N ASP A 469 5.30 -3.90 35.26
CA ASP A 469 4.59 -5.18 35.32
C ASP A 469 3.29 -5.07 36.15
N SER A 470 2.75 -3.86 36.27
CA SER A 470 1.62 -3.55 37.16
C SER A 470 0.29 -4.18 36.72
N GLY A 471 0.16 -4.53 35.44
CA GLY A 471 -1.09 -4.90 34.76
C GLY A 471 -1.86 -3.70 34.19
N TRP A 472 -1.33 -2.48 34.30
CA TRP A 472 -2.07 -1.24 34.00
C TRP A 472 -1.33 -0.33 33.01
N PHE A 473 -2.13 0.29 32.14
CA PHE A 473 -1.76 1.42 31.30
C PHE A 473 -1.99 2.72 32.09
N HIS A 474 -0.95 3.22 32.76
CA HIS A 474 -1.03 4.39 33.64
C HIS A 474 -0.43 5.63 32.98
N ILE A 475 -1.26 6.60 32.66
CA ILE A 475 -0.87 7.83 31.99
C ILE A 475 -1.08 9.01 32.95
N LEU A 476 -0.04 9.83 33.05
CA LEU A 476 0.05 11.00 33.91
C LEU A 476 0.18 12.27 33.06
N TYR A 477 -0.27 13.39 33.61
CA TYR A 477 0.14 14.72 33.19
C TYR A 477 0.73 15.45 34.40
N GLY A 478 2.06 15.36 34.55
CA GLY A 478 2.75 15.79 35.76
C GLY A 478 2.40 14.88 36.95
N MET A 479 1.62 15.39 37.90
CA MET A 479 1.21 14.64 39.10
C MET A 479 -0.21 14.06 39.01
N GLU A 480 -0.97 14.40 37.96
CA GLU A 480 -2.36 14.00 37.79
C GLU A 480 -2.47 12.74 36.92
N THR A 481 -3.25 11.76 37.36
CA THR A 481 -3.61 10.60 36.52
C THR A 481 -4.65 11.02 35.50
N VAL A 482 -4.33 10.86 34.22
CA VAL A 482 -5.23 11.20 33.11
C VAL A 482 -5.77 9.96 32.40
N ALA A 483 -5.13 8.80 32.51
CA ALA A 483 -5.73 7.53 32.10
C ALA A 483 -5.20 6.37 32.96
N TYR A 484 -6.08 5.43 33.31
CA TYR A 484 -5.72 4.23 34.07
C TYR A 484 -6.61 3.05 33.67
N ILE A 485 -6.12 2.26 32.71
CA ILE A 485 -6.86 1.16 32.09
C ILE A 485 -6.13 -0.15 32.32
N GLU A 486 -6.87 -1.21 32.66
CA GLU A 486 -6.28 -2.55 32.75
C GLU A 486 -5.82 -3.01 31.36
N MET A 487 -4.61 -3.53 31.26
CA MET A 487 -4.02 -3.94 29.97
C MET A 487 -4.86 -5.00 29.25
N SER A 488 -5.46 -5.92 30.01
CA SER A 488 -6.35 -6.96 29.48
C SER A 488 -7.61 -6.35 28.86
N PHE A 489 -8.21 -5.35 29.50
CA PHE A 489 -9.42 -4.68 29.00
C PHE A 489 -9.11 -3.83 27.77
N LEU A 490 -8.01 -3.05 27.80
CA LEU A 490 -7.58 -2.23 26.67
C LEU A 490 -7.48 -3.05 25.38
N HIS A 491 -6.91 -4.25 25.47
CA HIS A 491 -6.64 -5.07 24.29
C HIS A 491 -7.68 -6.15 24.00
N ASP A 492 -8.31 -6.73 25.00
CA ASP A 492 -9.14 -7.94 24.86
C ASP A 492 -10.58 -7.72 25.38
N GLY A 493 -10.96 -6.50 25.74
CA GLY A 493 -12.29 -6.14 26.23
C GLY A 493 -13.39 -6.08 25.15
N LEU A 494 -13.01 -6.05 23.88
CA LEU A 494 -13.94 -5.99 22.75
C LEU A 494 -14.33 -7.42 22.27
N PRO A 495 -15.62 -7.78 22.24
CA PRO A 495 -16.05 -9.10 21.77
C PRO A 495 -15.91 -9.23 20.25
N GLN A 496 -15.80 -10.48 19.79
CA GLN A 496 -15.73 -10.81 18.37
C GLN A 496 -17.02 -10.42 17.63
N MET A 497 -16.86 -9.77 16.48
CA MET A 497 -17.98 -9.39 15.60
C MET A 497 -18.58 -10.62 14.90
N ASN A 498 -19.90 -10.64 14.72
CA ASN A 498 -20.61 -11.66 13.95
C ASN A 498 -21.21 -11.03 12.69
N LEU A 499 -20.94 -11.61 11.52
CA LEU A 499 -21.36 -11.09 10.22
C LEU A 499 -22.00 -12.19 9.34
N GLN A 500 -22.75 -11.77 8.34
CA GLN A 500 -23.33 -12.63 7.31
C GLN A 500 -22.82 -12.21 5.94
N ALA A 501 -22.49 -13.18 5.11
CA ALA A 501 -22.00 -12.96 3.75
C ALA A 501 -22.79 -13.84 2.78
N ALA A 502 -23.28 -13.25 1.69
CA ALA A 502 -24.06 -13.98 0.69
C ALA A 502 -23.54 -13.67 -0.72
N TRP A 503 -23.05 -14.70 -1.41
CA TRP A 503 -22.53 -14.56 -2.78
C TRP A 503 -23.63 -14.78 -3.82
N THR A 504 -23.70 -13.87 -4.78
CA THR A 504 -24.48 -14.07 -6.01
C THR A 504 -23.61 -13.68 -7.20
N PRO A 505 -23.18 -14.64 -8.04
CA PRO A 505 -22.36 -14.33 -9.19
C PRO A 505 -23.03 -13.27 -10.08
N PRO A 506 -22.36 -12.13 -10.37
CA PRO A 506 -22.91 -11.14 -11.29
C PRO A 506 -22.97 -11.73 -12.70
N ARG A 507 -23.91 -11.22 -13.51
CA ARG A 507 -24.06 -11.60 -14.92
C ARG A 507 -24.10 -10.36 -15.77
N HIS A 508 -23.16 -10.27 -16.71
CA HIS A 508 -23.04 -9.19 -17.68
C HIS A 508 -23.46 -9.66 -19.07
N ALA A 509 -23.76 -8.73 -19.97
CA ALA A 509 -23.94 -9.07 -21.37
C ALA A 509 -22.59 -9.52 -21.96
N GLU A 510 -22.57 -10.65 -22.68
CA GLU A 510 -21.40 -11.04 -23.45
C GLU A 510 -21.27 -10.14 -24.70
N PRO A 511 -20.10 -9.55 -24.95
CA PRO A 511 -19.91 -8.67 -26.11
C PRO A 511 -19.97 -9.45 -27.42
N ASP A 512 -20.67 -8.88 -28.39
CA ASP A 512 -20.76 -9.39 -29.76
C ASP A 512 -20.43 -8.26 -30.74
N PHE A 513 -19.14 -8.01 -30.92
CA PHE A 513 -18.62 -7.06 -31.91
C PHE A 513 -17.77 -7.79 -32.95
N ALA A 514 -17.79 -7.28 -34.19
CA ALA A 514 -17.03 -7.84 -35.30
C ALA A 514 -15.52 -7.65 -35.10
N GLU A 515 -14.71 -8.57 -35.64
CA GLU A 515 -13.25 -8.41 -35.65
C GLU A 515 -12.90 -7.22 -36.56
N THR A 516 -12.05 -6.32 -36.07
CA THR A 516 -11.58 -5.17 -36.85
C THR A 516 -10.67 -5.62 -37.99
N GLU A 517 -10.78 -4.97 -39.15
CA GLU A 517 -9.85 -5.19 -40.27
C GLU A 517 -8.47 -4.56 -39.99
N ASP A 518 -8.41 -3.53 -39.14
CA ASP A 518 -7.18 -2.81 -38.76
C ASP A 518 -6.72 -3.20 -37.35
N LEU A 519 -6.04 -4.34 -37.23
CA LEU A 519 -5.49 -4.81 -35.96
C LEU A 519 -4.23 -4.03 -35.53
N GLY A 520 -3.53 -3.37 -36.47
CA GLY A 520 -2.43 -2.47 -36.15
C GLY A 520 -2.91 -1.21 -35.45
N GLY A 521 -3.99 -0.59 -35.96
CA GLY A 521 -4.72 0.49 -35.32
C GLY A 521 -5.28 0.09 -33.95
N ALA A 522 -5.85 -1.11 -33.84
CA ALA A 522 -6.34 -1.64 -32.56
C ALA A 522 -5.23 -1.81 -31.52
N LEU A 523 -4.05 -2.32 -31.92
CA LEU A 523 -2.90 -2.43 -31.03
C LEU A 523 -2.42 -1.05 -30.55
N LYS A 524 -2.35 -0.05 -31.43
CA LYS A 524 -2.04 1.34 -31.04
C LYS A 524 -3.06 1.90 -30.06
N ALA A 525 -4.35 1.63 -30.26
CA ALA A 525 -5.40 2.04 -29.33
C ALA A 525 -5.27 1.36 -27.96
N MET A 526 -4.90 0.08 -27.93
CA MET A 526 -4.61 -0.65 -26.68
C MET A 526 -3.39 -0.08 -25.95
N LEU A 527 -2.29 0.16 -26.66
CA LEU A 527 -1.09 0.80 -26.09
C LEU A 527 -1.37 2.20 -25.53
N ALA A 528 -2.36 2.91 -26.09
CA ALA A 528 -2.76 4.23 -25.63
C ALA A 528 -3.72 4.22 -24.42
N ARG A 529 -4.18 3.04 -23.95
CA ARG A 529 -5.05 2.98 -22.77
C ARG A 529 -4.28 3.32 -21.51
N LEU A 530 -4.91 4.03 -20.57
CA LEU A 530 -4.24 4.53 -19.36
C LEU A 530 -3.57 3.44 -18.53
N ASN A 531 -4.19 2.25 -18.42
CA ASN A 531 -3.64 1.11 -17.68
C ASN A 531 -2.43 0.48 -18.39
N ILE A 532 -2.30 0.61 -19.71
CA ILE A 532 -1.23 0.01 -20.52
C ILE A 532 -0.10 1.00 -20.85
N CYS A 533 -0.44 2.26 -21.11
CA CYS A 533 0.48 3.28 -21.61
C CYS A 533 1.71 3.50 -20.71
N SER A 534 2.71 4.21 -21.25
CA SER A 534 3.93 4.52 -20.53
C SER A 534 3.66 5.29 -19.24
N LYS A 535 4.29 4.84 -18.15
CA LYS A 535 4.28 5.53 -16.86
C LYS A 535 5.53 6.42 -16.67
N GLU A 536 6.30 6.64 -17.74
CA GLU A 536 7.59 7.34 -17.74
C GLU A 536 7.53 8.74 -17.11
N SER A 537 6.45 9.50 -17.35
CA SER A 537 6.29 10.87 -16.84
C SER A 537 6.26 10.95 -15.31
N VAL A 538 5.78 9.88 -14.65
CA VAL A 538 5.78 9.73 -13.18
C VAL A 538 7.08 9.14 -12.70
N VAL A 539 7.48 8.00 -13.29
CA VAL A 539 8.61 7.21 -12.83
C VAL A 539 9.89 8.04 -12.79
N ARG A 540 10.17 8.83 -13.83
CA ARG A 540 11.41 9.65 -13.94
C ARG A 540 11.58 10.73 -12.88
N GLN A 541 10.55 10.97 -12.08
CA GLN A 541 10.54 11.98 -11.04
C GLN A 541 11.11 11.45 -9.73
N TYR A 542 11.09 10.12 -9.56
CA TYR A 542 11.60 9.48 -8.37
C TYR A 542 13.10 9.18 -8.52
N ASP A 543 13.81 9.21 -7.40
CA ASP A 543 15.15 8.65 -7.33
C ASP A 543 15.06 7.12 -7.34
N HIS A 544 15.84 6.50 -8.24
CA HIS A 544 15.94 5.05 -8.37
C HIS A 544 17.35 4.51 -8.08
N GLU A 545 18.30 5.36 -7.70
CA GLU A 545 19.74 5.03 -7.68
C GLU A 545 20.45 5.34 -6.37
N VAL A 546 19.87 6.17 -5.51
CA VAL A 546 20.44 6.49 -4.20
C VAL A 546 20.77 5.20 -3.46
N GLN A 547 21.90 5.21 -2.75
CA GLN A 547 22.54 4.04 -2.13
C GLN A 547 23.28 3.07 -3.09
N GLY A 548 23.13 3.19 -4.41
CA GLY A 548 23.95 2.48 -5.41
C GLY A 548 23.66 0.98 -5.53
N GLY A 549 22.47 0.53 -5.11
CA GLY A 549 22.07 -0.87 -5.08
C GLY A 549 21.27 -1.37 -6.29
N SER A 550 20.73 -0.48 -7.12
CA SER A 550 19.77 -0.84 -8.17
C SER A 550 20.42 -1.58 -9.35
N ILE A 551 19.81 -2.69 -9.78
CA ILE A 551 20.28 -3.54 -10.88
C ILE A 551 19.27 -3.48 -12.04
N VAL A 552 18.04 -3.90 -11.79
CA VAL A 552 16.91 -3.72 -12.74
C VAL A 552 16.04 -2.61 -12.19
N LYS A 553 15.81 -1.59 -13.02
CA LYS A 553 15.07 -0.36 -12.70
C LYS A 553 13.68 -0.41 -13.33
N PRO A 554 12.75 0.49 -12.93
CA PRO A 554 11.44 0.58 -13.55
C PRO A 554 11.45 0.75 -15.07
N LEU A 555 12.47 1.43 -15.61
CA LEU A 555 12.65 1.62 -17.05
C LEU A 555 13.91 0.92 -17.55
N THR A 556 13.77 0.11 -18.59
CA THR A 556 14.83 -0.70 -19.22
C THR A 556 14.84 -0.51 -20.75
N GLY A 557 15.59 -1.33 -21.48
CA GLY A 557 15.76 -1.21 -22.93
C GLY A 557 16.91 -0.29 -23.34
N VAL A 558 17.09 -0.14 -24.67
CA VAL A 558 18.27 0.50 -25.29
C VAL A 558 18.48 1.94 -24.83
N VAL A 559 17.39 2.66 -24.53
CA VAL A 559 17.43 4.06 -24.07
C VAL A 559 16.75 4.29 -22.71
N ASN A 560 16.49 3.21 -21.95
CA ASN A 560 15.84 3.23 -20.63
C ASN A 560 14.46 3.91 -20.62
N ASP A 561 13.58 3.45 -21.49
CA ASP A 561 12.21 3.97 -21.67
C ASP A 561 11.18 2.86 -21.97
N GLY A 562 11.57 1.58 -21.94
CA GLY A 562 10.63 0.46 -21.88
C GLY A 562 10.32 0.09 -20.44
N PRO A 563 9.20 -0.61 -20.16
CA PRO A 563 8.88 -1.04 -18.80
C PRO A 563 9.84 -2.12 -18.29
N SER A 564 9.66 -2.52 -17.03
CA SER A 564 10.30 -3.70 -16.43
C SER A 564 9.25 -4.41 -15.57
N ASP A 565 9.22 -5.74 -15.64
CA ASP A 565 8.25 -6.55 -14.88
C ASP A 565 8.44 -6.40 -13.36
N ALA A 566 9.69 -6.29 -12.91
CA ALA A 566 10.04 -6.18 -11.51
C ALA A 566 11.34 -5.38 -11.30
N ALA A 567 11.61 -5.03 -10.05
CA ALA A 567 12.88 -4.43 -9.64
C ALA A 567 13.84 -5.47 -9.09
N VAL A 568 15.13 -5.29 -9.36
CA VAL A 568 16.21 -6.09 -8.76
C VAL A 568 17.19 -5.15 -8.07
N ILE A 569 17.45 -5.41 -6.79
CA ILE A 569 18.33 -4.58 -5.95
C ILE A 569 19.38 -5.48 -5.31
N ARG A 570 20.59 -4.94 -5.17
CA ARG A 570 21.70 -5.52 -4.43
C ARG A 570 21.86 -4.77 -3.09
N PRO A 571 21.32 -5.31 -1.98
CA PRO A 571 21.29 -4.58 -0.71
C PRO A 571 22.66 -4.52 -0.01
N LEU A 572 23.57 -5.44 -0.33
CA LEU A 572 24.94 -5.50 0.16
C LEU A 572 25.91 -5.27 -0.99
N LEU A 573 26.65 -4.15 -0.99
CA LEU A 573 27.46 -3.71 -2.13
C LEU A 573 28.71 -4.58 -2.40
N ASP A 574 29.10 -5.38 -1.42
CA ASP A 574 30.22 -6.34 -1.45
C ASP A 574 29.78 -7.79 -1.76
N SER A 575 28.47 -8.03 -1.92
CA SER A 575 27.90 -9.31 -2.34
C SER A 575 27.24 -9.18 -3.72
N PHE A 576 27.03 -10.29 -4.43
CA PHE A 576 26.16 -10.34 -5.61
C PHE A 576 24.76 -10.87 -5.28
N GLU A 577 24.51 -11.29 -4.04
CA GLU A 577 23.15 -11.62 -3.60
C GLU A 577 22.25 -10.39 -3.72
N GLY A 578 21.01 -10.61 -4.17
CA GLY A 578 20.05 -9.56 -4.42
C GLY A 578 18.65 -9.91 -3.97
N ILE A 579 17.78 -8.93 -4.12
CA ILE A 579 16.36 -9.04 -3.87
C ILE A 579 15.58 -8.64 -5.11
N VAL A 580 14.44 -9.28 -5.30
CA VAL A 580 13.47 -8.98 -6.35
C VAL A 580 12.22 -8.44 -5.70
N VAL A 581 11.70 -7.32 -6.21
CA VAL A 581 10.46 -6.70 -5.72
C VAL A 581 9.50 -6.56 -6.90
N ALA A 582 8.30 -7.12 -6.76
CA ALA A 582 7.26 -7.06 -7.78
C ALA A 582 5.88 -6.85 -7.15
N ASN A 583 4.92 -6.47 -7.98
CA ASN A 583 3.54 -6.20 -7.59
C ASN A 583 2.57 -6.80 -8.63
N GLY A 584 1.34 -7.09 -8.20
CA GLY A 584 0.23 -7.47 -9.08
C GLY A 584 -1.10 -6.96 -8.52
N ILE A 585 -1.98 -6.51 -9.42
CA ILE A 585 -3.21 -5.79 -9.07
C ILE A 585 -4.21 -5.81 -10.25
N CYS A 586 -5.34 -6.51 -10.11
CA CYS A 586 -6.30 -6.71 -11.22
C CYS A 586 -7.76 -6.28 -10.90
N PRO A 587 -8.02 -5.05 -10.44
CA PRO A 587 -9.30 -4.67 -9.81
C PRO A 587 -10.50 -4.76 -10.76
N ARG A 588 -10.31 -4.71 -12.07
CA ARG A 588 -11.40 -4.83 -13.05
C ARG A 588 -12.10 -6.18 -13.00
N TYR A 589 -11.34 -7.24 -12.71
CA TYR A 589 -11.87 -8.60 -12.60
C TYR A 589 -12.83 -8.74 -11.41
N SER A 590 -12.77 -7.84 -10.41
CA SER A 590 -13.69 -7.83 -9.27
C SER A 590 -15.15 -7.53 -9.66
N ALA A 591 -15.38 -6.94 -10.84
CA ALA A 591 -16.72 -6.75 -11.39
C ALA A 591 -17.40 -8.09 -11.79
N ILE A 592 -16.62 -9.16 -11.90
CA ILE A 592 -17.09 -10.50 -12.28
C ILE A 592 -16.93 -11.46 -11.11
N ASP A 593 -15.71 -11.60 -10.58
CA ASP A 593 -15.42 -12.52 -9.48
C ASP A 593 -14.15 -12.12 -8.71
N THR A 594 -14.29 -11.85 -7.42
CA THR A 594 -13.17 -11.46 -6.57
C THR A 594 -12.23 -12.61 -6.21
N TYR A 595 -12.66 -13.87 -6.33
CA TYR A 595 -11.75 -15.01 -6.24
C TYR A 595 -10.74 -14.95 -7.38
N HIS A 596 -11.22 -14.82 -8.62
CA HIS A 596 -10.37 -14.77 -9.79
C HIS A 596 -9.56 -13.48 -9.87
N MET A 597 -10.11 -12.33 -9.43
CA MET A 597 -9.34 -11.09 -9.27
C MET A 597 -8.13 -11.28 -8.36
N ALA A 598 -8.33 -11.82 -7.15
CA ALA A 598 -7.26 -12.02 -6.20
C ALA A 598 -6.24 -13.06 -6.71
N ALA A 599 -6.72 -14.14 -7.33
CA ALA A 599 -5.85 -15.14 -7.92
C ALA A 599 -4.93 -14.53 -9.00
N CYS A 600 -5.48 -13.71 -9.90
CA CYS A 600 -4.71 -13.05 -10.96
C CYS A 600 -3.69 -12.06 -10.37
N ALA A 601 -4.07 -11.25 -9.38
CA ALA A 601 -3.15 -10.31 -8.72
C ALA A 601 -1.95 -11.03 -8.07
N ILE A 602 -2.19 -12.18 -7.42
CA ILE A 602 -1.12 -13.01 -6.83
C ILE A 602 -0.25 -13.62 -7.93
N ASP A 603 -0.87 -14.15 -9.00
CA ASP A 603 -0.15 -14.72 -10.13
C ASP A 603 0.74 -13.70 -10.81
N GLU A 604 0.23 -12.53 -11.15
CA GLU A 604 0.95 -11.44 -11.77
C GLU A 604 2.17 -11.01 -10.93
N ALA A 605 1.99 -10.80 -9.63
CA ALA A 605 3.09 -10.42 -8.74
C ALA A 605 4.21 -11.49 -8.67
N VAL A 606 3.83 -12.77 -8.65
CA VAL A 606 4.79 -13.88 -8.64
C VAL A 606 5.44 -14.01 -10.01
N ARG A 607 4.65 -13.94 -11.09
CA ARG A 607 5.08 -14.04 -12.48
C ARG A 607 6.09 -12.97 -12.85
N ASN A 608 5.84 -11.72 -12.45
CA ASN A 608 6.76 -10.60 -12.61
C ASN A 608 8.09 -10.84 -11.89
N ALA A 609 8.05 -11.38 -10.67
CA ALA A 609 9.27 -11.76 -9.96
C ALA A 609 10.02 -12.90 -10.69
N ILE A 610 9.31 -13.89 -11.23
CA ILE A 610 9.92 -14.97 -12.03
C ILE A 610 10.57 -14.43 -13.31
N ALA A 611 9.92 -13.49 -14.00
CA ALA A 611 10.38 -12.93 -15.28
C ALA A 611 11.80 -12.35 -15.16
N VAL A 612 12.12 -11.71 -14.03
CA VAL A 612 13.45 -11.16 -13.77
C VAL A 612 14.41 -12.15 -13.08
N GLY A 613 13.95 -13.36 -12.76
CA GLY A 613 14.78 -14.46 -12.25
C GLY A 613 14.68 -14.74 -10.75
N ALA A 614 13.63 -14.27 -10.06
CA ALA A 614 13.39 -14.66 -8.67
C ALA A 614 12.99 -16.15 -8.61
N PRO A 615 13.65 -16.96 -7.78
CA PRO A 615 13.27 -18.36 -7.62
C PRO A 615 12.01 -18.49 -6.77
N LEU A 616 11.05 -19.26 -7.27
CA LEU A 616 9.72 -19.42 -6.65
C LEU A 616 9.76 -19.83 -5.17
N ASP A 617 10.73 -20.65 -4.78
CA ASP A 617 10.91 -21.18 -3.42
C ASP A 617 11.59 -20.21 -2.43
N ARG A 618 11.85 -18.96 -2.87
CA ARG A 618 12.40 -17.88 -2.04
C ARG A 618 11.62 -16.57 -2.18
N ILE A 619 10.34 -16.65 -2.55
CA ILE A 619 9.44 -15.49 -2.62
C ILE A 619 8.54 -15.45 -1.39
N ALA A 620 8.47 -14.30 -0.72
CA ALA A 620 7.45 -13.94 0.27
C ALA A 620 6.41 -13.01 -0.37
N GLY A 621 5.18 -13.06 0.13
CA GLY A 621 4.07 -12.21 -0.30
C GLY A 621 3.60 -11.24 0.78
N LEU A 622 2.97 -10.16 0.34
CA LEU A 622 2.21 -9.23 1.18
C LEU A 622 0.81 -9.03 0.60
N ASP A 623 -0.20 -9.09 1.47
CA ASP A 623 -1.62 -8.94 1.10
C ASP A 623 -2.19 -7.60 1.57
N ASN A 624 -2.52 -6.72 0.61
CA ASN A 624 -3.04 -5.38 0.87
C ASN A 624 -4.45 -5.22 0.31
N PHE A 625 -5.47 -5.37 1.16
CA PHE A 625 -6.88 -5.30 0.78
C PHE A 625 -7.43 -3.87 0.88
N CYS A 626 -7.99 -3.34 -0.21
CA CYS A 626 -8.84 -2.15 -0.17
C CYS A 626 -10.26 -2.52 -0.56
N TRP A 627 -11.20 -2.33 0.37
CA TRP A 627 -12.59 -2.73 0.21
C TRP A 627 -13.56 -1.60 0.49
N CYS A 628 -14.67 -1.60 -0.24
CA CYS A 628 -15.88 -0.88 0.15
C CYS A 628 -16.48 -1.50 1.43
N ASP A 629 -17.36 -0.79 2.12
CA ASP A 629 -17.95 -1.22 3.39
C ASP A 629 -18.63 -2.59 3.24
N PRO A 630 -18.08 -3.66 3.88
CA PRO A 630 -18.66 -4.99 3.80
C PRO A 630 -19.69 -5.25 4.91
N VAL A 631 -20.06 -4.26 5.71
CA VAL A 631 -21.00 -4.44 6.83
C VAL A 631 -22.39 -3.98 6.43
N ARG A 632 -23.37 -4.89 6.46
CA ARG A 632 -24.77 -4.56 6.16
C ARG A 632 -25.34 -3.58 7.18
N SER A 633 -25.97 -2.53 6.68
CA SER A 633 -26.72 -1.55 7.48
C SER A 633 -27.87 -0.96 6.65
N GLU A 634 -28.70 -0.11 7.26
CA GLU A 634 -29.75 0.62 6.52
C GLU A 634 -29.17 1.50 5.40
N LYS A 635 -27.96 2.06 5.61
CA LYS A 635 -27.24 2.88 4.62
C LYS A 635 -26.43 2.02 3.63
N ASN A 636 -26.14 0.77 3.96
CA ASN A 636 -25.35 -0.16 3.17
C ASN A 636 -26.06 -1.52 3.00
N PRO A 637 -27.17 -1.57 2.24
CA PRO A 637 -27.97 -2.79 2.12
C PRO A 637 -27.26 -3.94 1.38
N ASP A 638 -26.27 -3.63 0.55
CA ASP A 638 -25.46 -4.59 -0.22
C ASP A 638 -24.19 -5.07 0.52
N GLY A 639 -24.06 -4.75 1.82
CA GLY A 639 -22.90 -5.14 2.63
C GLY A 639 -22.63 -6.64 2.66
N GLU A 640 -23.66 -7.50 2.72
CA GLU A 640 -23.48 -8.97 2.72
C GLU A 640 -22.83 -9.48 1.42
N TYR A 641 -23.15 -8.85 0.28
CA TYR A 641 -22.54 -9.18 -1.00
C TYR A 641 -21.08 -8.72 -1.05
N LYS A 642 -20.80 -7.51 -0.56
CA LYS A 642 -19.43 -6.97 -0.44
C LYS A 642 -18.57 -7.81 0.51
N LEU A 643 -19.13 -8.32 1.60
CA LEU A 643 -18.44 -9.25 2.49
C LEU A 643 -18.20 -10.60 1.81
N ALA A 644 -19.16 -11.12 1.05
CA ALA A 644 -18.97 -12.33 0.25
C ALA A 644 -17.84 -12.17 -0.78
N GLN A 645 -17.75 -11.00 -1.41
CA GLN A 645 -16.61 -10.69 -2.28
C GLN A 645 -15.27 -10.78 -1.50
N LEU A 646 -15.21 -10.26 -0.27
CA LEU A 646 -14.00 -10.28 0.57
C LEU A 646 -13.61 -11.70 0.97
N VAL A 647 -14.61 -12.52 1.34
CA VAL A 647 -14.43 -13.96 1.62
C VAL A 647 -13.81 -14.66 0.42
N ARG A 648 -14.34 -14.45 -0.78
CA ARG A 648 -13.84 -15.07 -2.03
C ARG A 648 -12.40 -14.67 -2.35
N ALA A 649 -12.04 -13.41 -2.17
CA ALA A 649 -10.66 -12.94 -2.37
C ALA A 649 -9.68 -13.62 -1.39
N ASN A 650 -10.09 -13.79 -0.12
CA ASN A 650 -9.29 -14.49 0.89
C ASN A 650 -9.16 -16.00 0.62
N MET A 651 -10.20 -16.64 0.05
CA MET A 651 -10.11 -18.04 -0.39
C MET A 651 -9.09 -18.21 -1.52
N ALA A 652 -9.09 -17.31 -2.51
CA ALA A 652 -8.09 -17.31 -3.58
C ALA A 652 -6.67 -17.06 -3.04
N LEU A 653 -6.52 -16.14 -2.08
CA LEU A 653 -5.26 -15.92 -1.39
C LEU A 653 -4.73 -17.22 -0.79
N TYR A 654 -5.56 -17.94 -0.04
CA TYR A 654 -5.17 -19.24 0.52
C TYR A 654 -4.77 -20.25 -0.57
N ASP A 655 -5.62 -20.45 -1.58
CA ASP A 655 -5.41 -21.49 -2.60
C ASP A 655 -4.15 -21.24 -3.44
N VAL A 656 -3.94 -20.00 -3.89
CA VAL A 656 -2.83 -19.66 -4.80
C VAL A 656 -1.50 -19.59 -4.03
N THR A 657 -1.47 -18.94 -2.87
CA THR A 657 -0.22 -18.85 -2.07
C THR A 657 0.25 -20.23 -1.59
N THR A 658 -0.68 -21.10 -1.16
CA THR A 658 -0.33 -22.47 -0.75
C THR A 658 0.09 -23.35 -1.93
N ALA A 659 -0.49 -23.14 -3.11
CA ALA A 659 -0.08 -23.83 -4.34
C ALA A 659 1.34 -23.42 -4.78
N TYR A 660 1.65 -22.13 -4.73
CA TYR A 660 2.97 -21.59 -5.09
C TYR A 660 4.03 -21.80 -4.00
N GLY A 661 3.61 -21.97 -2.74
CA GLY A 661 4.54 -22.05 -1.60
C GLY A 661 5.08 -20.68 -1.20
N VAL A 662 4.31 -19.62 -1.44
CA VAL A 662 4.67 -18.22 -1.15
C VAL A 662 4.02 -17.79 0.16
N PRO A 663 4.73 -17.73 1.29
CA PRO A 663 4.15 -17.32 2.57
C PRO A 663 3.84 -15.82 2.57
N CYS A 664 2.69 -15.43 3.14
CA CYS A 664 2.43 -14.02 3.45
C CYS A 664 3.19 -13.65 4.74
N ILE A 665 4.01 -12.60 4.70
CA ILE A 665 4.84 -12.20 5.86
C ILE A 665 4.30 -10.96 6.57
N SER A 666 3.53 -10.14 5.87
CA SER A 666 2.79 -8.99 6.39
C SER A 666 1.67 -8.62 5.43
N GLY A 667 0.80 -7.71 5.83
CA GLY A 667 -0.26 -7.20 4.98
C GLY A 667 -0.90 -5.97 5.60
N LYS A 668 -1.99 -5.52 5.00
CA LYS A 668 -2.87 -4.47 5.54
C LYS A 668 -4.26 -4.63 4.95
N ASP A 669 -5.24 -4.13 5.68
CA ASP A 669 -6.57 -3.92 5.14
C ASP A 669 -7.04 -2.48 5.38
N SER A 670 -7.74 -1.95 4.37
CA SER A 670 -8.44 -0.68 4.38
C SER A 670 -9.88 -0.95 4.01
N MET A 671 -10.76 -0.89 5.00
CA MET A 671 -12.21 -0.99 4.82
C MET A 671 -12.82 0.42 4.64
N LYS A 672 -14.09 0.49 4.24
CA LYS A 672 -14.83 1.76 4.08
C LYS A 672 -14.30 2.67 2.95
N ASN A 673 -13.90 2.07 1.83
CA ASN A 673 -13.57 2.83 0.63
C ASN A 673 -14.83 3.16 -0.20
N ASP A 674 -15.77 3.83 0.46
CA ASP A 674 -16.98 4.40 -0.15
C ASP A 674 -16.96 5.92 -0.01
N TYR A 675 -17.60 6.57 -0.96
CA TYR A 675 -17.94 7.98 -0.91
C TYR A 675 -19.45 8.14 -0.86
N GLN A 676 -19.98 8.92 0.09
CA GLN A 676 -21.41 9.18 0.21
C GLN A 676 -21.70 10.68 0.48
N ILE A 677 -22.39 11.33 -0.45
CA ILE A 677 -23.00 12.66 -0.26
C ILE A 677 -24.43 12.65 -0.81
N GLY A 678 -25.41 12.94 0.06
CA GLY A 678 -26.82 12.85 -0.28
C GLY A 678 -27.17 11.46 -0.79
N ASP A 679 -27.80 11.39 -1.97
CA ASP A 679 -28.15 10.13 -2.65
C ASP A 679 -27.02 9.59 -3.54
N VAL A 680 -25.89 10.31 -3.68
CA VAL A 680 -24.75 9.87 -4.49
C VAL A 680 -23.86 8.97 -3.65
N ARG A 681 -23.71 7.72 -4.10
CA ARG A 681 -22.76 6.75 -3.55
C ARG A 681 -21.81 6.26 -4.64
N ILE A 682 -20.52 6.27 -4.36
CA ILE A 682 -19.49 5.71 -5.23
C ILE A 682 -18.66 4.74 -4.39
N SER A 683 -18.70 3.45 -4.74
CA SER A 683 -17.87 2.42 -4.13
C SER A 683 -16.70 2.09 -5.05
N ILE A 684 -15.50 1.98 -4.51
CA ILE A 684 -14.37 1.48 -5.30
C ILE A 684 -14.63 0.04 -5.79
N PRO A 685 -14.01 -0.40 -6.89
CA PRO A 685 -13.88 -1.84 -7.15
C PRO A 685 -13.13 -2.48 -5.98
N PRO A 686 -13.61 -3.61 -5.46
CA PRO A 686 -12.81 -4.41 -4.53
C PRO A 686 -11.43 -4.70 -5.10
N THR A 687 -10.38 -4.36 -4.35
CA THR A 687 -9.01 -4.34 -4.85
C THR A 687 -8.08 -5.07 -3.89
N LEU A 688 -7.30 -6.01 -4.41
CA LEU A 688 -6.16 -6.61 -3.72
C LEU A 688 -4.89 -6.18 -4.45
N LEU A 689 -3.99 -5.50 -3.75
CA LEU A 689 -2.59 -5.42 -4.15
C LEU A 689 -1.86 -6.60 -3.51
N PHE A 690 -1.16 -7.38 -4.32
CA PHE A 690 -0.23 -8.39 -3.83
C PHE A 690 1.20 -8.00 -4.19
N SER A 691 2.04 -7.81 -3.18
CA SER A 691 3.46 -7.46 -3.37
C SER A 691 4.34 -8.66 -3.04
N THR A 692 5.45 -8.82 -3.75
CA THR A 692 6.40 -9.91 -3.51
C THR A 692 7.80 -9.41 -3.20
N LEU A 693 8.50 -10.15 -2.33
CA LEU A 693 9.92 -9.99 -2.05
C LEU A 693 10.62 -11.34 -2.24
N GLY A 694 11.47 -11.44 -3.26
CA GLY A 694 12.22 -12.64 -3.61
C GLY A 694 13.71 -12.53 -3.30
N LYS A 695 14.36 -13.59 -2.80
CA LYS A 695 15.84 -13.66 -2.73
C LYS A 695 16.42 -14.16 -4.05
N MET A 696 17.36 -13.42 -4.63
CA MET A 696 18.18 -13.84 -5.76
C MET A 696 19.62 -14.11 -5.31
N GLU A 697 20.21 -15.24 -5.69
CA GLU A 697 21.57 -15.60 -5.29
C GLU A 697 22.65 -14.76 -6.00
N ASP A 698 22.38 -14.34 -7.24
CA ASP A 698 23.31 -13.54 -8.03
C ASP A 698 22.57 -12.61 -9.00
N VAL A 699 22.64 -11.32 -8.73
CA VAL A 699 21.97 -10.27 -9.51
C VAL A 699 22.44 -10.17 -10.96
N ARG A 700 23.59 -10.75 -11.32
CA ARG A 700 24.09 -10.75 -12.70
C ARG A 700 23.29 -11.66 -13.62
N ASN A 701 22.47 -12.54 -13.05
CA ASN A 701 21.54 -13.40 -13.79
C ASN A 701 20.15 -12.77 -13.97
N ALA A 702 19.94 -11.53 -13.52
CA ALA A 702 18.68 -10.83 -13.71
C ALA A 702 18.40 -10.66 -15.22
N VAL A 703 17.15 -10.93 -15.60
CA VAL A 703 16.66 -10.80 -16.97
C VAL A 703 15.73 -9.58 -17.05
N THR A 704 15.70 -8.92 -18.21
CA THR A 704 14.76 -7.84 -18.51
C THR A 704 13.95 -8.18 -19.74
N MET A 705 12.81 -7.50 -19.93
CA MET A 705 11.85 -7.78 -20.98
C MET A 705 12.35 -7.48 -22.41
N ASP A 706 13.27 -6.53 -22.58
CA ASP A 706 13.64 -6.00 -23.89
C ASP A 706 14.41 -6.99 -24.77
N ALA A 707 14.04 -7.06 -26.05
CA ALA A 707 14.74 -7.91 -27.02
C ALA A 707 16.22 -7.51 -27.14
N LYS A 708 17.13 -8.48 -27.04
CA LYS A 708 18.58 -8.22 -26.97
C LYS A 708 19.29 -8.32 -28.31
N LYS A 709 18.83 -9.20 -29.21
CA LYS A 709 19.56 -9.52 -30.44
C LYS A 709 18.65 -10.01 -31.57
N ALA A 710 18.88 -9.49 -32.78
CA ALA A 710 18.26 -10.02 -33.99
C ALA A 710 18.70 -11.48 -34.26
N GLY A 711 17.76 -12.30 -34.69
CA GLY A 711 17.90 -13.74 -34.88
C GLY A 711 17.60 -14.58 -33.64
N ASP A 712 17.36 -13.96 -32.47
CA ASP A 712 16.86 -14.69 -31.31
C ASP A 712 15.45 -15.23 -31.58
N LEU A 713 15.18 -16.43 -31.11
CA LEU A 713 13.91 -17.12 -31.28
C LEU A 713 12.89 -16.57 -30.28
N VAL A 714 11.67 -16.28 -30.74
CA VAL A 714 10.58 -15.80 -29.89
C VAL A 714 9.68 -16.96 -29.49
N TYR A 715 9.48 -17.12 -28.18
CA TYR A 715 8.62 -18.13 -27.58
C TYR A 715 7.48 -17.50 -26.81
N VAL A 716 6.33 -18.17 -26.83
CA VAL A 716 5.23 -17.95 -25.88
C VAL A 716 5.14 -19.14 -24.96
N LEU A 717 5.11 -18.86 -23.66
CA LEU A 717 4.92 -19.84 -22.60
C LEU A 717 3.51 -19.67 -22.01
N GLY A 718 2.90 -20.77 -21.58
CA GLY A 718 1.51 -20.81 -21.15
C GLY A 718 0.52 -20.90 -22.32
N LYS A 719 -0.77 -21.06 -22.01
CA LYS A 719 -1.86 -21.14 -22.99
C LYS A 719 -2.71 -19.88 -22.95
N THR A 720 -3.18 -19.44 -24.11
CA THR A 720 -4.22 -18.40 -24.23
C THR A 720 -5.60 -19.05 -24.22
N PHE A 721 -6.50 -18.53 -23.39
CA PHE A 721 -7.90 -18.91 -23.39
C PHE A 721 -8.75 -17.72 -23.80
N ARG A 722 -10.00 -17.96 -24.19
CA ARG A 722 -10.96 -16.90 -24.50
C ARG A 722 -11.47 -16.23 -23.21
N GLU A 723 -10.56 -15.54 -22.53
CA GLU A 723 -10.73 -14.92 -21.21
C GLU A 723 -10.60 -13.40 -21.32
N LEU A 724 -11.64 -12.78 -21.86
CA LEU A 724 -11.69 -11.33 -22.10
C LEU A 724 -12.58 -10.60 -21.08
N GLY A 725 -13.22 -11.34 -20.17
CA GLY A 725 -14.08 -10.77 -19.13
C GLY A 725 -13.31 -9.82 -18.22
N GLY A 726 -13.70 -8.55 -18.22
CA GLY A 726 -13.04 -7.50 -17.44
C GLY A 726 -11.77 -6.93 -18.07
N SER A 727 -11.33 -7.44 -19.23
CA SER A 727 -10.10 -7.03 -19.91
C SER A 727 -10.12 -5.59 -20.42
N GLU A 728 -8.93 -5.04 -20.68
CA GLU A 728 -8.77 -3.74 -21.35
C GLU A 728 -9.31 -3.76 -22.79
N TRP A 729 -9.34 -4.92 -23.46
CA TRP A 729 -9.94 -5.05 -24.80
C TRP A 729 -11.45 -4.89 -24.78
N TYR A 730 -12.14 -5.57 -23.86
CA TYR A 730 -13.59 -5.39 -23.69
C TYR A 730 -13.91 -3.98 -23.17
N ALA A 731 -13.04 -3.42 -22.33
CA ALA A 731 -13.16 -2.03 -21.90
C ALA A 731 -13.13 -1.02 -23.05
N LEU A 732 -12.23 -1.23 -24.02
CA LEU A 732 -12.11 -0.38 -25.21
C LEU A 732 -13.41 -0.36 -26.01
N HIS A 733 -14.17 -1.45 -25.96
CA HIS A 733 -15.47 -1.59 -26.60
C HIS A 733 -16.65 -1.25 -25.65
N GLY A 734 -16.38 -0.67 -24.48
CA GLY A 734 -17.41 -0.27 -23.52
C GLY A 734 -18.12 -1.45 -22.83
N ALA A 735 -17.45 -2.60 -22.70
CA ALA A 735 -18.05 -3.83 -22.21
C ALA A 735 -17.25 -4.50 -21.07
N ILE A 736 -17.92 -5.42 -20.35
CA ILE A 736 -17.34 -6.20 -19.24
C ILE A 736 -17.22 -7.69 -19.61
N GLY A 737 -18.30 -8.34 -20.09
CA GLY A 737 -18.32 -9.80 -20.32
C GLY A 737 -18.27 -10.64 -19.02
N ASN A 738 -18.24 -11.96 -19.13
CA ASN A 738 -18.26 -12.87 -17.96
C ASN A 738 -17.06 -13.85 -17.91
N GLY A 739 -16.34 -14.06 -19.02
CA GLY A 739 -15.18 -14.94 -19.08
C GLY A 739 -13.94 -14.35 -18.41
N VAL A 740 -13.96 -14.18 -17.08
CA VAL A 740 -12.83 -13.63 -16.30
C VAL A 740 -11.58 -14.53 -16.42
N PRO A 741 -10.37 -13.95 -16.54
CA PRO A 741 -9.13 -14.72 -16.51
C PRO A 741 -8.99 -15.61 -15.27
N LYS A 742 -8.44 -16.82 -15.46
CA LYS A 742 -8.28 -17.80 -14.39
C LYS A 742 -6.84 -18.27 -14.25
N VAL A 743 -6.42 -18.45 -13.00
CA VAL A 743 -5.10 -18.97 -12.66
C VAL A 743 -5.16 -20.48 -12.45
N HIS A 744 -4.42 -21.22 -13.26
CA HIS A 744 -4.25 -22.66 -13.11
C HIS A 744 -2.97 -22.96 -12.30
N ALA A 745 -3.01 -22.67 -10.99
CA ALA A 745 -1.83 -22.59 -10.13
C ALA A 745 -0.87 -23.79 -10.19
N LYS A 746 -1.36 -25.04 -10.32
CA LYS A 746 -0.49 -26.21 -10.43
C LYS A 746 0.34 -26.22 -11.72
N THR A 747 -0.30 -25.90 -12.84
CA THR A 747 0.35 -25.82 -14.15
C THR A 747 1.29 -24.62 -14.20
N ALA A 748 0.86 -23.48 -13.66
CA ALA A 748 1.65 -22.26 -13.54
C ALA A 748 2.92 -22.49 -12.72
N ARG A 749 2.82 -23.13 -11.55
CA ARG A 749 3.97 -23.51 -10.72
C ARG A 749 4.99 -24.34 -11.49
N THR A 750 4.53 -25.36 -12.21
CA THR A 750 5.41 -26.24 -13.00
C THR A 750 6.18 -25.44 -14.05
N LEU A 751 5.49 -24.51 -14.72
CA LEU A 751 6.07 -23.60 -15.69
C LEU A 751 7.08 -22.63 -15.04
N TYR A 752 6.73 -22.03 -13.91
CA TYR A 752 7.58 -21.06 -13.19
C TYR A 752 8.87 -21.70 -12.68
N GLU A 753 8.80 -22.92 -12.14
CA GLU A 753 9.98 -23.67 -11.74
C GLU A 753 10.87 -24.03 -12.96
N ALA A 754 10.26 -24.36 -14.10
CA ALA A 754 10.98 -24.67 -15.34
C ALA A 754 11.67 -23.43 -15.94
N LEU A 755 10.96 -22.31 -16.04
CA LEU A 755 11.50 -21.04 -16.51
C LEU A 755 12.63 -20.53 -15.60
N ASN A 756 12.46 -20.61 -14.28
CA ASN A 756 13.53 -20.26 -13.33
C ASN A 756 14.81 -21.04 -13.56
N ARG A 757 14.72 -22.36 -13.84
CA ARG A 757 15.91 -23.17 -14.15
C ARG A 757 16.57 -22.72 -15.46
N ALA A 758 15.78 -22.36 -16.48
CA ALA A 758 16.31 -21.84 -17.73
C ALA A 758 16.99 -20.46 -17.54
N ILE A 759 16.38 -19.55 -16.79
CA ILE A 759 16.97 -18.24 -16.46
C ILE A 759 18.30 -18.43 -15.70
N ARG A 760 18.32 -19.26 -14.66
CA ARG A 760 19.53 -19.58 -13.88
C ARG A 760 20.63 -20.23 -14.72
N ALA A 761 20.28 -20.93 -15.79
CA ALA A 761 21.25 -21.51 -16.72
C ALA A 761 21.85 -20.47 -17.71
N GLY A 762 21.37 -19.22 -17.68
CA GLY A 762 21.88 -18.13 -18.52
C GLY A 762 21.51 -18.26 -20.00
N ILE A 763 20.43 -18.99 -20.31
CA ILE A 763 20.02 -19.28 -21.69
C ILE A 763 18.82 -18.47 -22.18
N VAL A 764 18.16 -17.74 -21.27
CA VAL A 764 17.07 -16.82 -21.58
C VAL A 764 17.67 -15.44 -21.85
N ALA A 765 17.40 -14.87 -23.03
CA ALA A 765 17.93 -13.56 -23.42
C ALA A 765 17.05 -12.42 -22.91
N SER A 766 15.73 -12.56 -23.03
CA SER A 766 14.73 -11.66 -22.45
C SER A 766 13.50 -12.44 -22.02
N CYS A 767 12.77 -11.90 -21.03
CA CYS A 767 11.52 -12.47 -20.53
C CYS A 767 10.60 -11.33 -20.11
N HIS A 768 9.36 -11.37 -20.59
CA HIS A 768 8.31 -10.42 -20.26
C HIS A 768 7.02 -11.18 -19.97
N ASP A 769 6.27 -10.77 -18.96
CA ASP A 769 4.97 -11.33 -18.66
C ASP A 769 3.88 -10.90 -19.68
N CYS A 770 2.76 -11.62 -19.73
CA CYS A 770 1.57 -11.16 -20.47
C CYS A 770 0.48 -10.76 -19.47
N SER A 771 0.28 -9.45 -19.29
CA SER A 771 -0.68 -8.84 -18.36
C SER A 771 -1.74 -8.02 -19.11
N ASP A 772 -1.94 -6.75 -18.75
CA ASP A 772 -2.96 -5.87 -19.33
C ASP A 772 -2.80 -5.75 -20.86
N GLY A 773 -3.90 -5.99 -21.59
CA GLY A 773 -3.88 -5.97 -23.06
C GLY A 773 -3.22 -7.17 -23.74
N GLY A 774 -2.71 -8.15 -22.98
CA GLY A 774 -2.36 -9.48 -23.48
C GLY A 774 -1.11 -9.56 -24.36
N LEU A 775 -1.07 -10.60 -25.20
CA LEU A 775 0.11 -10.97 -26.00
C LEU A 775 0.56 -9.86 -26.96
N GLY A 776 -0.37 -9.16 -27.60
CA GLY A 776 -0.04 -8.11 -28.57
C GLY A 776 0.75 -6.96 -27.94
N VAL A 777 0.35 -6.54 -26.73
CA VAL A 777 1.03 -5.50 -25.96
C VAL A 777 2.42 -5.96 -25.52
N ALA A 778 2.52 -7.14 -24.91
CA ALA A 778 3.80 -7.68 -24.45
C ALA A 778 4.84 -7.82 -25.59
N LEU A 779 4.40 -8.23 -26.79
CA LEU A 779 5.27 -8.29 -27.97
C LEU A 779 5.72 -6.89 -28.44
N ALA A 780 4.81 -5.92 -28.42
CA ALA A 780 5.13 -4.54 -28.79
C ALA A 780 6.14 -3.94 -27.82
N GLU A 781 5.91 -4.05 -26.51
CA GLU A 781 6.80 -3.57 -25.45
C GLU A 781 8.18 -4.20 -25.58
N THR A 782 8.25 -5.53 -25.69
CA THR A 782 9.49 -6.29 -25.93
C THR A 782 10.29 -5.73 -27.11
N ALA A 783 9.61 -5.46 -28.23
CA ALA A 783 10.24 -5.02 -29.48
C ALA A 783 10.74 -3.56 -29.38
N PHE A 784 9.88 -2.61 -29.01
CA PHE A 784 10.25 -1.18 -29.04
C PHE A 784 11.18 -0.77 -27.91
N ALA A 785 11.24 -1.50 -26.79
CA ALA A 785 12.22 -1.28 -25.74
C ALA A 785 13.61 -1.82 -26.16
N GLY A 786 13.64 -2.96 -26.85
CA GLY A 786 14.86 -3.55 -27.41
C GLY A 786 15.36 -2.83 -28.66
N GLY A 787 14.54 -2.00 -29.29
CA GLY A 787 14.87 -1.33 -30.55
C GLY A 787 15.04 -2.31 -31.73
N LEU A 788 14.43 -3.49 -31.62
CA LEU A 788 14.52 -4.59 -32.58
C LEU A 788 13.10 -5.06 -32.93
N GLY A 789 12.85 -5.35 -34.20
CA GLY A 789 11.56 -5.87 -34.63
C GLY A 789 11.31 -7.28 -34.17
N VAL A 790 10.07 -7.71 -34.31
CA VAL A 790 9.62 -9.07 -33.99
C VAL A 790 8.70 -9.53 -35.11
N GLU A 791 8.93 -10.73 -35.64
CA GLU A 791 8.06 -11.37 -36.62
C GLU A 791 7.54 -12.69 -36.06
N ILE A 792 6.22 -12.82 -35.98
CA ILE A 792 5.55 -13.97 -35.36
C ILE A 792 4.36 -14.50 -36.17
N ASP A 793 4.04 -15.77 -35.96
CA ASP A 793 2.86 -16.47 -36.47
C ASP A 793 1.90 -16.84 -35.32
N LEU A 794 0.70 -16.27 -35.36
CA LEU A 794 -0.35 -16.53 -34.36
C LEU A 794 -0.83 -17.99 -34.38
N ALA A 795 -0.75 -18.70 -35.51
CA ALA A 795 -1.14 -20.11 -35.58
C ALA A 795 -0.25 -21.02 -34.72
N ALA A 796 0.95 -20.56 -34.36
CA ALA A 796 1.88 -21.28 -33.48
C ALA A 796 1.63 -21.02 -31.99
N VAL A 797 0.86 -19.98 -31.63
CA VAL A 797 0.61 -19.62 -30.22
C VAL A 797 -0.21 -20.72 -29.55
N PRO A 798 0.20 -21.23 -28.36
CA PRO A 798 -0.60 -22.18 -27.61
C PRO A 798 -1.92 -21.52 -27.18
N ALA A 799 -3.04 -22.02 -27.71
CA ALA A 799 -4.35 -21.45 -27.47
C ALA A 799 -5.45 -22.53 -27.37
N GLU A 800 -6.52 -22.22 -26.65
CA GLU A 800 -7.68 -23.11 -26.49
C GLU A 800 -8.98 -22.30 -26.55
N GLY A 801 -9.91 -22.72 -27.42
CA GLY A 801 -11.22 -22.08 -27.56
C GLY A 801 -11.22 -20.71 -28.25
N ILE A 802 -10.15 -20.36 -28.96
CA ILE A 802 -10.00 -19.08 -29.68
C ILE A 802 -10.02 -19.32 -31.19
N VAL A 803 -10.77 -18.50 -31.92
CA VAL A 803 -10.89 -18.60 -33.38
C VAL A 803 -10.65 -17.26 -34.10
N ARG A 804 -10.47 -16.16 -33.35
CA ARG A 804 -10.23 -14.81 -33.88
C ARG A 804 -8.84 -14.30 -33.49
N ASN A 805 -8.26 -13.43 -34.29
CA ASN A 805 -6.92 -12.90 -34.02
C ASN A 805 -6.95 -11.88 -32.89
N ASP A 806 -7.97 -11.02 -32.84
CA ASP A 806 -8.16 -10.04 -31.75
C ASP A 806 -8.29 -10.72 -30.39
N GLU A 807 -9.09 -11.78 -30.30
CA GLU A 807 -9.21 -12.60 -29.08
C GLU A 807 -7.85 -13.20 -28.67
N LEU A 808 -7.04 -13.69 -29.61
CA LEU A 808 -5.74 -14.27 -29.29
C LEU A 808 -4.70 -13.23 -28.87
N LEU A 809 -4.73 -12.05 -29.49
CA LEU A 809 -3.81 -10.94 -29.21
C LEU A 809 -4.10 -10.29 -27.86
N PHE A 810 -5.38 -10.11 -27.51
CA PHE A 810 -5.78 -9.24 -26.41
C PHE A 810 -6.43 -9.96 -25.22
N SER A 811 -6.52 -11.31 -25.23
CA SER A 811 -6.91 -12.06 -24.03
C SER A 811 -5.84 -11.97 -22.94
N GLU A 812 -6.27 -11.66 -21.72
CA GLU A 812 -5.41 -11.44 -20.55
C GLU A 812 -5.25 -12.74 -19.72
N SER A 813 -5.14 -13.88 -20.40
CA SER A 813 -4.95 -15.18 -19.76
C SER A 813 -3.66 -15.22 -18.94
N GLN A 814 -3.77 -15.78 -17.74
CA GLN A 814 -2.72 -15.74 -16.74
C GLN A 814 -1.63 -16.81 -16.95
N SER A 815 -0.52 -16.64 -16.23
CA SER A 815 0.65 -17.53 -16.24
C SER A 815 1.34 -17.67 -17.60
N ARG A 816 1.50 -16.54 -18.31
CA ARG A 816 2.06 -16.47 -19.66
C ARG A 816 3.26 -15.54 -19.74
N PHE A 817 4.17 -15.86 -20.65
CA PHE A 817 5.37 -15.04 -20.91
C PHE A 817 5.69 -15.00 -22.41
N VAL A 818 6.27 -13.88 -22.84
CA VAL A 818 7.07 -13.76 -24.05
C VAL A 818 8.54 -13.91 -23.68
N VAL A 819 9.24 -14.83 -24.33
CA VAL A 819 10.65 -15.13 -24.04
C VAL A 819 11.46 -15.14 -25.32
N THR A 820 12.64 -14.52 -25.30
CA THR A 820 13.62 -14.62 -26.39
C THR A 820 14.79 -15.51 -26.01
N VAL A 821 15.23 -16.36 -26.96
CA VAL A 821 16.27 -17.37 -26.74
C VAL A 821 17.20 -17.42 -27.95
N SER A 822 18.50 -17.44 -27.71
CA SER A 822 19.47 -17.62 -28.80
C SER A 822 19.25 -18.96 -29.53
N PRO A 823 19.38 -19.03 -30.86
CA PRO A 823 19.21 -20.29 -31.60
C PRO A 823 20.11 -21.43 -31.12
N VAL A 824 21.31 -21.11 -30.60
CA VAL A 824 22.25 -22.10 -30.04
C VAL A 824 21.71 -22.73 -28.75
N ALA A 825 20.96 -21.97 -27.96
CA ALA A 825 20.39 -22.41 -26.68
C ALA A 825 19.04 -23.11 -26.83
N ARG A 826 18.44 -23.12 -28.03
CA ARG A 826 17.12 -23.69 -28.33
C ARG A 826 16.88 -25.06 -27.68
N ALA A 827 17.73 -26.03 -28.01
CA ALA A 827 17.50 -27.41 -27.56
C ALA A 827 17.54 -27.54 -26.03
N ALA A 828 18.42 -26.78 -25.37
CA ALA A 828 18.49 -26.75 -23.91
C ALA A 828 17.25 -26.09 -23.30
N PHE A 829 16.81 -24.97 -23.87
CA PHE A 829 15.61 -24.26 -23.42
C PHE A 829 14.35 -25.14 -23.54
N GLU A 830 14.13 -25.75 -24.71
CA GLU A 830 12.99 -26.64 -24.96
C GLU A 830 13.02 -27.87 -24.02
N ALA A 831 14.22 -28.35 -23.65
CA ALA A 831 14.37 -29.43 -22.68
C ALA A 831 13.98 -29.02 -21.25
N PHE A 832 14.31 -27.79 -20.81
CA PHE A 832 13.89 -27.29 -19.49
C PHE A 832 12.37 -27.19 -19.36
N LEU A 833 11.70 -26.82 -20.45
CA LEU A 833 10.25 -26.64 -20.49
C LEU A 833 9.48 -27.90 -20.88
N ALA A 834 10.15 -29.05 -21.02
CA ALA A 834 9.50 -30.31 -21.34
C ALA A 834 8.35 -30.60 -20.34
N GLY A 835 7.14 -30.83 -20.87
CA GLY A 835 5.93 -31.04 -20.08
C GLY A 835 5.14 -29.76 -19.74
N CYS A 836 5.64 -28.58 -20.09
CA CYS A 836 4.91 -27.31 -20.01
C CYS A 836 4.27 -26.97 -21.36
N ALA A 837 3.26 -26.10 -21.34
CA ALA A 837 2.73 -25.51 -22.57
C ALA A 837 3.64 -24.35 -23.02
N PHE A 838 4.26 -24.48 -24.19
CA PHE A 838 5.05 -23.42 -24.81
C PHE A 838 5.15 -23.68 -26.33
N ALA A 839 5.44 -22.64 -27.11
CA ALA A 839 5.76 -22.77 -28.52
C ALA A 839 6.73 -21.68 -28.99
N ARG A 840 7.57 -22.02 -29.97
CA ARG A 840 8.29 -21.02 -30.77
C ARG A 840 7.28 -20.41 -31.74
N ILE A 841 7.08 -19.11 -31.65
CA ILE A 841 6.11 -18.39 -32.48
C ILE A 841 6.77 -17.53 -33.56
N GLY A 842 8.08 -17.30 -33.46
CA GLY A 842 8.75 -16.40 -34.39
C GLY A 842 10.22 -16.16 -34.10
N GLU A 843 10.69 -14.97 -34.49
CA GLU A 843 12.05 -14.49 -34.30
C GLU A 843 12.12 -12.96 -34.14
N VAL A 844 13.16 -12.51 -33.45
CA VAL A 844 13.56 -11.10 -33.38
C VAL A 844 14.25 -10.75 -34.69
N ILE A 845 13.86 -9.65 -35.32
CA ILE A 845 14.39 -9.20 -36.61
C ILE A 845 15.10 -7.85 -36.48
N ALA A 846 15.95 -7.51 -37.46
CA ALA A 846 16.73 -6.28 -37.41
C ALA A 846 15.91 -5.05 -37.86
N GLU A 847 14.89 -5.25 -38.68
CA GLU A 847 13.98 -4.21 -39.11
C GLU A 847 13.16 -3.70 -37.92
N GLY A 848 13.03 -2.38 -37.74
CA GLY A 848 12.26 -1.77 -36.65
C GLY A 848 10.74 -1.85 -36.86
N VAL A 849 10.21 -3.06 -37.04
CA VAL A 849 8.79 -3.33 -37.28
C VAL A 849 8.29 -4.53 -36.47
N LEU A 850 7.04 -4.45 -36.01
CA LEU A 850 6.31 -5.60 -35.47
C LEU A 850 5.46 -6.21 -36.61
N LYS A 851 5.73 -7.47 -36.94
CA LYS A 851 5.03 -8.24 -37.98
C LYS A 851 4.28 -9.40 -37.33
N VAL A 852 2.98 -9.46 -37.57
CA VAL A 852 2.13 -10.54 -37.07
C VAL A 852 1.35 -11.16 -38.22
N ASP A 853 1.60 -12.45 -38.45
CA ASP A 853 0.78 -13.28 -39.32
C ASP A 853 -0.36 -13.90 -38.50
N GLY A 854 -1.59 -13.75 -38.98
CA GLY A 854 -2.80 -14.20 -38.29
C GLY A 854 -3.03 -15.69 -38.40
N LEU A 855 -4.08 -16.19 -37.75
CA LEU A 855 -4.50 -17.60 -37.75
C LEU A 855 -4.73 -18.18 -39.15
N GLY A 856 -5.04 -17.33 -40.13
CA GLY A 856 -5.20 -17.69 -41.54
C GLY A 856 -3.92 -17.60 -42.39
N GLY A 857 -2.76 -17.34 -41.79
CA GLY A 857 -1.46 -17.20 -42.46
C GLY A 857 -1.28 -15.91 -43.26
N LYS A 858 -2.14 -14.91 -43.05
CA LYS A 858 -2.03 -13.58 -43.68
C LYS A 858 -1.41 -12.59 -42.71
N ARG A 859 -0.59 -11.67 -43.22
CA ARG A 859 -0.12 -10.50 -42.46
C ARG A 859 -1.31 -9.65 -42.01
N ILE A 860 -1.48 -9.51 -40.71
CA ILE A 860 -2.57 -8.73 -40.09
C ILE A 860 -2.06 -7.49 -39.34
N ILE A 861 -0.78 -7.48 -38.93
CA ILE A 861 -0.12 -6.31 -38.33
C ILE A 861 1.26 -6.18 -38.97
N GLU A 862 1.58 -4.99 -39.48
CA GLU A 862 2.93 -4.58 -39.88
C GLU A 862 3.12 -3.12 -39.47
N GLU A 863 3.58 -2.90 -38.24
CA GLU A 863 3.64 -1.58 -37.62
C GLU A 863 5.07 -1.17 -37.31
N ASN A 864 5.38 0.10 -37.50
CA ASN A 864 6.67 0.67 -37.14
C ASN A 864 6.79 0.78 -35.60
N LEU A 865 7.91 0.35 -35.03
CA LEU A 865 8.10 0.39 -33.58
C LEU A 865 8.04 1.81 -33.00
N ALA A 866 8.49 2.82 -33.74
CA ALA A 866 8.39 4.21 -33.29
C ALA A 866 6.95 4.69 -33.22
N ALA A 867 6.08 4.21 -34.12
CA ALA A 867 4.65 4.56 -34.09
C ALA A 867 3.93 3.87 -32.91
N LEU A 868 4.24 2.59 -32.65
CA LEU A 868 3.72 1.87 -31.49
C LEU A 868 4.16 2.55 -30.18
N LYS A 869 5.45 2.88 -30.08
CA LYS A 869 6.02 3.53 -28.90
C LYS A 869 5.47 4.93 -28.68
N ALA A 870 5.27 5.71 -29.74
CA ALA A 870 4.65 7.03 -29.65
C ALA A 870 3.21 6.93 -29.10
N ALA A 871 2.40 6.00 -29.62
CA ALA A 871 1.04 5.76 -29.12
C ALA A 871 1.04 5.34 -27.64
N TRP A 872 2.05 4.58 -27.22
CA TRP A 872 2.24 4.16 -25.83
C TRP A 872 2.70 5.31 -24.91
N GLN A 873 3.56 6.23 -25.36
CA GLN A 873 4.10 7.32 -24.54
C GLN A 873 3.19 8.56 -24.43
N GLU A 874 2.34 8.82 -25.42
CA GLU A 874 1.50 10.02 -25.50
C GLU A 874 0.50 10.22 -24.32
N PRO A 875 -0.22 9.20 -23.81
CA PRO A 875 -1.41 9.42 -22.97
C PRO A 875 -1.17 10.15 -21.64
N LEU A 876 0.01 9.98 -21.03
CA LEU A 876 0.39 10.60 -19.75
C LEU A 876 1.50 11.65 -19.88
N ALA A 877 1.76 12.13 -21.10
CA ALA A 877 2.78 13.15 -21.39
C ALA A 877 2.17 14.57 -21.45
N PHE A 878 1.65 15.07 -20.32
CA PHE A 878 0.95 16.35 -20.23
C PHE A 878 1.45 17.30 -19.13
#